data_AF-A0A2M7Y5G2-F1
#
_entry.id   AF-A0A2M7Y5G2-F1
#
_cell.length_a   1.000
_cell.length_b   1.000
_cell.length_c   1.000
_cell.angle_alpha   90.00
_cell.angle_beta   90.00
_cell.angle_gamma   90.00
#
_symmetry.space_group_name_H-M   'P 1'
#
loop_
_entity.id
_entity.type
_entity.pdbx_description
1 polymer ?
#
loop_
_entity_poly.entity_id
_entity_poly.type
_entity_poly.pdbx_seq_one_letter_code
_entity_poly.pdbx_strand_id
1 'polypeptide(L)'
;MEAVQFIELNAATVFLLVLIGFVAGMVSGFIGSGGAFVLTPAMMSLGAPAMVAVASNICHKFPKALVGSVKRHKYGQVDVKLGVVLGLVAEAGMLYGKQVMTSIKHDFGRAGTDLYVSVIFIVVLAIVGGYVLRDYYRLKKAGHDVPAEVPALARWAQSIEIPGTMIHFKAIGARVSLLFIIPIGFATGMLAATIAVGGFIGVPAMIYILGVPAIMATATELVIAFVMGLGGTFIYGLEGAVDIRLAMLILLGSLFGIQLGAIGTTYVKDYQIKLVMAVIMLTVLFSRFFYIPGYLSDLGAIARMEKGTAGTLATLGDSVLAVALILGAVTVLTSLTKGIAEHRRLDQSRQLAEQMAALAPAAAQALPGPLQRMEVATDGSEYSAGAVRTAVELARRSKGMLFVTGIAVYNPEYASTVPGLEEAALAKARTDVVAAAEAAADVAHEVVIAEADDPYRGIVETATEYAADLIVIGRRGRRGLARDLIGDATARVIGHAPCNVLVVPRGAHLETGGILVATDGSTYADIAVTAAARLAQSLQRPLTAVSAVLPSHNAARRQEAVTAVEQVKARFGGDGIVAEGRPEQVIVEQARRIGAALIVVGTHGRTGLDRLLMGSITERVIGFAECPVLAAKTA
;
A
#
# COMPACT_ATOMS: atom_id res chain seq x y z
N MET A 1 -37.20 -5.52 -33.44
CA MET A 1 -36.21 -5.79 -32.38
C MET A 1 -36.99 -6.05 -31.10
N GLU A 2 -36.92 -7.26 -30.53
CA GLU A 2 -37.39 -7.47 -29.16
C GLU A 2 -36.62 -6.53 -28.23
N ALA A 3 -37.35 -5.74 -27.43
CA ALA A 3 -36.75 -4.86 -26.44
C ALA A 3 -35.93 -5.70 -25.45
N VAL A 4 -34.73 -5.22 -25.08
CA VAL A 4 -33.94 -5.82 -24.01
C VAL A 4 -34.76 -5.78 -22.73
N GLN A 5 -35.18 -6.94 -22.22
CA GLN A 5 -35.90 -7.02 -20.95
C GLN A 5 -34.91 -6.94 -19.79
N PHE A 6 -35.11 -5.93 -18.94
CA PHE A 6 -34.38 -5.80 -17.68
C PHE A 6 -35.04 -6.57 -16.54
N ILE A 7 -34.27 -6.91 -15.51
CA ILE A 7 -34.80 -7.57 -14.30
C ILE A 7 -35.78 -6.62 -13.58
N GLU A 8 -36.86 -7.19 -13.05
CA GLU A 8 -37.72 -6.52 -12.07
C GLU A 8 -37.06 -6.50 -10.68
N LEU A 9 -36.93 -5.30 -10.11
CA LEU A 9 -36.29 -5.09 -8.82
C LEU A 9 -37.34 -5.03 -7.72
N ASN A 10 -37.41 -6.07 -6.90
CA ASN A 10 -38.12 -6.06 -5.61
C ASN A 10 -37.10 -5.98 -4.45
N ALA A 11 -37.59 -5.81 -3.22
CA ALA A 11 -36.72 -5.68 -2.05
C ALA A 11 -35.75 -6.87 -1.85
N ALA A 12 -36.20 -8.10 -2.15
CA ALA A 12 -35.37 -9.29 -2.03
C ALA A 12 -34.27 -9.33 -3.09
N THR A 13 -34.60 -9.05 -4.36
CA THR A 13 -33.64 -8.97 -5.45
C THR A 13 -32.61 -7.87 -5.20
N VAL A 14 -33.04 -6.70 -4.71
CA VAL A 14 -32.13 -5.59 -4.35
C VAL A 14 -31.14 -6.00 -3.26
N PHE A 15 -31.64 -6.59 -2.16
CA PHE A 15 -30.78 -7.07 -1.07
C PHE A 15 -29.77 -8.09 -1.57
N LEU A 16 -30.23 -9.06 -2.37
CA LEU A 16 -29.42 -10.15 -2.87
C LEU A 16 -28.36 -9.66 -3.88
N LEU A 17 -28.67 -8.66 -4.72
CA LEU A 17 -27.69 -8.02 -5.61
C LEU A 17 -26.59 -7.28 -4.84
N VAL A 18 -26.94 -6.58 -3.76
CA VAL A 18 -25.95 -5.93 -2.88
C VAL A 18 -25.09 -6.99 -2.19
N LEU A 19 -25.69 -8.08 -1.70
CA LEU A 19 -24.96 -9.18 -1.04
C LEU A 19 -24.01 -9.90 -2.02
N ILE A 20 -24.48 -10.24 -3.21
CA ILE A 20 -23.64 -10.81 -4.28
C ILE A 20 -22.52 -9.83 -4.63
N GLY A 21 -22.84 -8.54 -4.77
CA GLY A 21 -21.86 -7.47 -4.99
C GLY A 21 -20.79 -7.46 -3.91
N PHE A 22 -21.18 -7.55 -2.63
CA PHE A 22 -20.27 -7.61 -1.49
C PHE A 22 -19.35 -8.84 -1.53
N VAL A 23 -19.90 -10.04 -1.73
CA VAL A 23 -19.10 -11.28 -1.81
C VAL A 23 -18.17 -11.26 -3.02
N ALA A 24 -18.67 -10.90 -4.20
CA ALA A 24 -17.86 -10.77 -5.40
C ALA A 24 -16.80 -9.67 -5.25
N GLY A 25 -17.11 -8.59 -4.53
CA GLY A 25 -16.18 -7.55 -4.14
C GLY A 25 -15.05 -8.10 -3.27
N MET A 26 -15.39 -8.90 -2.26
CA MET A 26 -14.44 -9.56 -1.36
C MET A 26 -13.52 -10.51 -2.12
N VAL A 27 -14.09 -11.41 -2.92
CA VAL A 27 -13.34 -12.32 -3.80
C VAL A 27 -12.44 -11.53 -4.75
N SER A 28 -12.95 -10.45 -5.33
CA SER A 28 -12.17 -9.61 -6.24
C SER A 28 -11.05 -8.84 -5.55
N GLY A 29 -11.25 -8.34 -4.33
CA GLY A 29 -10.20 -7.64 -3.57
C GLY A 29 -9.10 -8.61 -3.16
N PHE A 30 -9.49 -9.87 -2.90
CA PHE A 30 -8.60 -10.95 -2.50
C PHE A 30 -7.79 -11.54 -3.66
N ILE A 31 -8.40 -11.70 -4.83
CA ILE A 31 -7.77 -12.33 -6.02
C ILE A 31 -7.18 -11.29 -6.98
N GLY A 32 -7.73 -10.07 -7.01
CA GLY A 32 -7.32 -9.03 -7.97
C GLY A 32 -7.91 -9.15 -9.38
N SER A 33 -8.72 -10.17 -9.67
CA SER A 33 -9.25 -10.45 -11.03
C SER A 33 -10.60 -9.81 -11.37
N GLY A 34 -11.11 -8.92 -10.52
CA GLY A 34 -12.34 -8.15 -10.78
C GLY A 34 -13.65 -8.81 -10.35
N GLY A 35 -13.67 -10.10 -9.94
CA GLY A 35 -14.88 -10.81 -9.48
C GLY A 35 -15.94 -11.04 -10.56
N ALA A 36 -15.68 -10.58 -11.78
CA ALA A 36 -16.60 -10.60 -12.90
C ALA A 36 -17.06 -12.03 -13.27
N PHE A 37 -16.18 -13.00 -13.06
CA PHE A 37 -16.47 -14.40 -13.36
C PHE A 37 -17.53 -15.04 -12.47
N VAL A 38 -17.82 -14.44 -11.31
CA VAL A 38 -18.92 -14.85 -10.43
C VAL A 38 -20.15 -13.98 -10.66
N LEU A 39 -19.95 -12.69 -10.95
CA LEU A 39 -21.04 -11.72 -11.13
C LEU A 39 -21.91 -12.02 -12.35
N THR A 40 -21.33 -12.33 -13.52
CA THR A 40 -22.14 -12.61 -14.73
C THR A 40 -23.05 -13.84 -14.53
N PRO A 41 -22.54 -15.02 -14.09
CA PRO A 41 -23.39 -16.16 -13.78
C PRO A 41 -24.46 -15.86 -12.72
N ALA A 42 -24.12 -15.05 -11.70
CA ALA A 42 -25.05 -14.71 -10.64
C ALA A 42 -26.20 -13.82 -11.11
N MET A 43 -25.93 -12.81 -11.93
CA MET A 43 -26.99 -12.01 -12.53
C MET A 43 -27.87 -12.85 -13.46
N MET A 44 -27.28 -13.77 -14.23
CA MET A 44 -28.05 -14.68 -15.08
C MET A 44 -28.94 -15.63 -14.27
N SER A 45 -28.45 -16.15 -13.15
CA SER A 45 -29.26 -16.96 -12.20
C SER A 45 -30.42 -16.16 -11.59
N LEU A 46 -30.30 -14.84 -11.48
CA LEU A 46 -31.40 -13.96 -11.08
C LEU A 46 -32.35 -13.59 -12.23
N GLY A 47 -32.14 -14.17 -13.41
CA GLY A 47 -32.99 -14.01 -14.57
C GLY A 47 -32.53 -12.94 -15.56
N ALA A 48 -31.39 -12.28 -15.36
CA ALA A 48 -30.87 -11.32 -16.34
C ALA A 48 -30.49 -12.06 -17.63
N PRO A 49 -30.90 -11.56 -18.81
CA PRO A 49 -30.35 -12.04 -20.07
C PRO A 49 -28.83 -11.91 -20.07
N ALA A 50 -28.10 -12.87 -20.66
CA ALA A 50 -26.65 -12.89 -20.64
C ALA A 50 -26.02 -11.61 -21.18
N MET A 51 -26.57 -11.06 -22.27
CA MET A 51 -26.10 -9.80 -22.84
C MET A 51 -26.20 -8.64 -21.83
N VAL A 52 -27.29 -8.58 -21.06
CA VAL A 52 -27.51 -7.55 -20.03
C VAL A 52 -26.60 -7.77 -18.83
N ALA A 53 -26.45 -9.02 -18.39
CA ALA A 53 -25.54 -9.37 -17.30
C ALA A 53 -24.10 -8.98 -17.63
N VAL A 54 -23.63 -9.31 -18.84
CA VAL A 54 -22.28 -8.96 -19.32
C VAL A 54 -22.10 -7.45 -19.42
N ALA A 55 -23.02 -6.73 -20.08
CA ALA A 55 -22.96 -5.28 -20.23
C ALA A 55 -22.99 -4.54 -18.87
N SER A 56 -23.86 -4.97 -17.96
CA SER A 56 -23.98 -4.38 -16.62
C SER A 56 -22.73 -4.66 -15.77
N ASN A 57 -22.12 -5.83 -15.92
CA ASN A 57 -20.85 -6.17 -15.25
C ASN A 57 -19.69 -5.31 -15.77
N ILE A 58 -19.62 -5.07 -17.09
CA ILE A 58 -18.62 -4.17 -17.70
C ILE A 58 -18.77 -2.76 -17.12
N CYS A 59 -20.01 -2.25 -17.04
CA CYS A 59 -20.33 -0.95 -16.45
C CYS A 59 -19.94 -0.88 -14.97
N HIS A 60 -20.18 -1.94 -14.21
CA HIS A 60 -19.77 -2.06 -12.81
C HIS A 60 -18.24 -2.05 -12.63
N LYS A 61 -17.49 -2.66 -13.56
CA LYS A 61 -16.03 -2.81 -13.48
C LYS A 61 -15.31 -1.47 -13.62
N PHE A 62 -15.84 -0.55 -14.43
CA PHE A 62 -15.21 0.73 -14.79
C PHE A 62 -14.79 1.60 -13.56
N PRO A 63 -15.68 2.00 -12.64
CA PRO A 63 -15.31 2.92 -11.55
C PRO A 63 -14.32 2.28 -10.56
N LYS A 64 -14.48 0.97 -10.34
CA LYS A 64 -13.62 0.18 -9.46
C LYS A 64 -12.20 0.06 -10.01
N ALA A 65 -12.08 -0.22 -11.30
CA ALA A 65 -10.79 -0.36 -11.97
C ALA A 65 -10.01 0.97 -11.97
N LEU A 66 -10.70 2.11 -12.09
CA LEU A 66 -10.10 3.44 -11.91
C LEU A 66 -9.52 3.62 -10.50
N VAL A 67 -10.32 3.41 -9.46
CA VAL A 67 -9.87 3.58 -8.06
C VAL A 67 -8.72 2.63 -7.73
N GLY A 68 -8.81 1.37 -8.18
CA GLY A 68 -7.78 0.36 -7.99
C GLY A 68 -6.46 0.70 -8.67
N SER A 69 -6.51 1.14 -9.94
CA SER A 69 -5.31 1.51 -10.70
C SER A 69 -4.63 2.75 -10.13
N VAL A 70 -5.38 3.79 -9.74
CA VAL A 70 -4.83 4.99 -9.08
C VAL A 70 -4.13 4.63 -7.77
N LYS A 71 -4.74 3.78 -6.94
CA LYS A 71 -4.14 3.35 -5.67
C LYS A 71 -2.86 2.54 -5.90
N ARG A 72 -2.87 1.59 -6.84
CA ARG A 72 -1.72 0.72 -7.14
C ARG A 72 -0.57 1.46 -7.84
N HIS A 73 -0.88 2.51 -8.61
CA HIS A 73 0.12 3.34 -9.27
C HIS A 73 1.02 4.09 -8.27
N LYS A 74 0.46 4.55 -7.14
CA LYS A 74 1.24 5.20 -6.06
C LYS A 74 2.34 4.31 -5.49
N TYR A 75 2.19 2.98 -5.57
CA TYR A 75 3.18 2.00 -5.13
C TYR A 75 4.15 1.57 -6.24
N GLY A 76 4.13 2.23 -7.41
CA GLY A 76 5.01 1.90 -8.53
C GLY A 76 4.68 0.59 -9.26
N GLN A 77 3.56 -0.07 -8.91
CA GLN A 77 3.18 -1.40 -9.41
C GLN A 77 2.50 -1.36 -10.80
N VAL A 78 1.96 -0.22 -11.22
CA VAL A 78 1.18 -0.08 -12.45
C VAL A 78 2.03 0.50 -13.57
N ASP A 79 2.11 -0.19 -14.71
CA ASP A 79 2.59 0.40 -15.97
C ASP A 79 1.41 0.96 -16.77
N VAL A 80 1.15 2.25 -16.56
CA VAL A 80 0.04 2.95 -17.21
C VAL A 80 0.18 2.93 -18.73
N LYS A 81 1.41 2.99 -19.26
CA LYS A 81 1.66 3.00 -20.71
C LYS A 81 1.29 1.66 -21.32
N LEU A 82 1.75 0.56 -20.73
CA LEU A 82 1.37 -0.79 -21.16
C LEU A 82 -0.15 -0.99 -21.07
N GLY A 83 -0.74 -0.58 -19.96
CA GLY A 83 -2.16 -0.73 -19.71
C GLY A 83 -3.04 0.04 -20.71
N VAL A 84 -2.68 1.29 -21.05
CA VAL A 84 -3.41 2.09 -22.04
C VAL A 84 -3.24 1.53 -23.45
N VAL A 85 -2.01 1.15 -23.85
CA VAL A 85 -1.76 0.59 -25.19
C VAL A 85 -2.55 -0.71 -25.39
N LEU A 86 -2.46 -1.64 -24.43
CA LEU A 86 -3.20 -2.90 -24.49
C LEU A 86 -4.72 -2.67 -24.39
N GLY A 87 -5.16 -1.74 -23.53
CA GLY A 87 -6.57 -1.35 -23.41
C GLY A 87 -7.16 -0.78 -24.70
N LEU A 88 -6.45 0.08 -25.42
CA LEU A 88 -6.90 0.63 -26.70
C LEU A 88 -7.03 -0.45 -27.78
N VAL A 89 -6.07 -1.38 -27.84
CA VAL A 89 -6.19 -2.57 -28.71
C VAL A 89 -7.39 -3.42 -28.29
N ALA A 90 -7.61 -3.58 -26.99
CA ALA A 90 -8.72 -4.37 -26.47
C ALA A 90 -10.08 -3.77 -26.82
N GLU A 91 -10.22 -2.47 -27.06
CA GLU A 91 -11.47 -1.89 -27.59
C GLU A 91 -11.84 -2.44 -28.98
N ALA A 92 -10.86 -2.71 -29.83
CA ALA A 92 -11.13 -3.36 -31.12
C ALA A 92 -11.68 -4.78 -30.93
N GLY A 93 -11.12 -5.52 -29.95
CA GLY A 93 -11.65 -6.81 -29.52
C GLY A 93 -13.04 -6.71 -28.90
N MET A 94 -13.30 -5.66 -28.12
CA MET A 94 -14.60 -5.39 -27.52
C MET A 94 -15.69 -5.17 -28.57
N LEU A 95 -15.41 -4.36 -29.60
CA LEU A 95 -16.31 -4.12 -30.72
C LEU A 95 -16.64 -5.42 -31.46
N TYR A 96 -15.63 -6.25 -31.72
CA TYR A 96 -15.82 -7.55 -32.36
C TYR A 96 -16.65 -8.50 -31.47
N GLY A 97 -16.31 -8.61 -30.18
CA GLY A 97 -17.06 -9.45 -29.24
C GLY A 97 -18.51 -9.00 -29.06
N LYS A 98 -18.77 -7.68 -29.05
CA LYS A 98 -20.12 -7.12 -29.07
C LYS A 98 -20.86 -7.50 -30.34
N GLN A 99 -20.21 -7.43 -31.51
CA GLN A 99 -20.80 -7.84 -32.78
C GLN A 99 -21.22 -9.32 -32.74
N VAL A 100 -20.35 -10.21 -32.25
CA VAL A 100 -20.66 -11.63 -32.05
C VAL A 100 -21.90 -11.79 -31.16
N MET A 101 -21.93 -11.08 -30.02
CA MET A 101 -23.06 -11.17 -29.08
C MET A 101 -24.37 -10.65 -29.67
N THR A 102 -24.34 -9.54 -30.40
CA THR A 102 -25.54 -9.00 -31.08
C THR A 102 -26.02 -9.89 -32.21
N SER A 103 -25.11 -10.50 -32.99
CA SER A 103 -25.46 -11.44 -34.06
C SER A 103 -26.12 -12.69 -33.48
N ILE A 104 -25.56 -13.27 -32.41
CA ILE A 104 -26.17 -14.43 -31.74
C ILE A 104 -27.55 -14.07 -31.19
N LYS A 105 -27.70 -12.89 -30.58
CA LYS A 105 -29.02 -12.42 -30.11
C LYS A 105 -30.02 -12.28 -31.25
N HIS A 106 -29.59 -11.75 -32.39
CA HIS A 106 -30.44 -11.57 -33.56
C HIS A 106 -30.91 -12.91 -34.14
N ASP A 107 -30.00 -13.89 -34.25
CA ASP A 107 -30.27 -15.15 -34.94
C ASP A 107 -30.91 -16.21 -34.01
N PHE A 108 -30.57 -16.21 -32.73
CA PHE A 108 -30.93 -17.26 -31.76
C PHE A 108 -31.60 -16.72 -30.48
N GLY A 109 -31.88 -15.41 -30.41
CA GLY A 109 -32.56 -14.79 -29.28
C GLY A 109 -31.81 -14.90 -27.95
N ARG A 110 -32.57 -14.81 -26.85
CA ARG A 110 -32.04 -14.90 -25.48
C ARG A 110 -31.32 -16.23 -25.21
N ALA A 111 -31.95 -17.36 -25.57
CA ALA A 111 -31.40 -18.69 -25.32
C ALA A 111 -30.05 -18.89 -26.01
N GLY A 112 -29.88 -18.33 -27.22
CA GLY A 112 -28.60 -18.33 -27.93
C GLY A 112 -27.50 -17.59 -27.19
N THR A 113 -27.79 -16.38 -26.71
CA THR A 113 -26.82 -15.61 -25.92
C THR A 113 -26.50 -16.25 -24.58
N ASP A 114 -27.50 -16.83 -23.90
CA ASP A 114 -27.35 -17.48 -22.60
C ASP A 114 -26.51 -18.75 -22.72
N LEU A 115 -26.71 -19.53 -23.79
CA LEU A 115 -25.89 -20.69 -24.13
C LEU A 115 -24.45 -20.29 -24.45
N TYR A 116 -24.26 -19.31 -25.35
CA TYR A 116 -22.93 -18.87 -25.77
C TYR A 116 -22.08 -18.43 -24.58
N VAL A 117 -22.63 -17.55 -23.73
CA VAL A 117 -21.92 -17.07 -22.53
C VAL A 117 -21.60 -18.21 -21.58
N SER A 118 -22.54 -19.13 -21.35
CA SER A 118 -22.32 -20.26 -20.44
C SER A 118 -21.25 -21.23 -20.95
N VAL A 119 -21.22 -21.51 -22.25
CA VAL A 119 -20.20 -22.37 -22.87
C VAL A 119 -18.81 -21.73 -22.78
N ILE A 120 -18.68 -20.45 -23.15
CA ILE A 120 -17.40 -19.74 -23.05
C ILE A 120 -16.94 -19.66 -21.59
N PHE A 121 -17.85 -19.44 -20.64
CA PHE A 121 -17.53 -19.48 -19.21
C PHE A 121 -16.95 -20.82 -18.78
N ILE A 122 -17.58 -21.94 -19.17
CA ILE A 122 -17.10 -23.28 -18.81
C ILE A 122 -15.70 -23.52 -19.36
N VAL A 123 -15.47 -23.21 -20.64
CA VAL A 123 -14.16 -23.39 -21.28
C VAL A 123 -13.09 -22.55 -20.60
N VAL A 124 -13.35 -21.25 -20.42
CA VAL A 124 -12.38 -20.32 -19.81
C VAL A 124 -12.11 -20.68 -18.35
N LEU A 125 -13.13 -20.98 -17.55
CA LEU A 125 -12.97 -21.34 -16.14
C LEU A 125 -12.28 -22.69 -15.96
N ALA A 126 -12.54 -23.67 -16.84
CA ALA A 126 -11.84 -24.95 -16.81
C ALA A 126 -10.34 -24.77 -17.10
N ILE A 127 -9.98 -24.01 -18.14
CA ILE A 127 -8.60 -23.77 -18.54
C ILE A 127 -7.86 -22.97 -17.45
N VAL A 128 -8.39 -21.80 -17.09
CA VAL A 128 -7.70 -20.90 -16.14
C VAL A 128 -7.75 -21.49 -14.74
N GLY A 129 -8.87 -22.07 -14.31
CA GLY A 129 -9.02 -22.69 -12.99
C GLY A 129 -8.11 -23.90 -12.81
N GLY A 130 -7.99 -24.74 -13.85
CA GLY A 130 -7.06 -25.86 -13.87
C GLY A 130 -5.59 -25.40 -13.81
N TYR A 131 -5.24 -24.35 -14.54
CA TYR A 131 -3.88 -23.78 -14.51
C TYR A 131 -3.53 -23.24 -13.11
N VAL A 132 -4.44 -22.45 -12.52
CA VAL A 132 -4.27 -21.90 -11.17
C VAL A 132 -4.16 -23.02 -10.12
N LEU A 133 -4.97 -24.08 -10.25
CA LEU A 133 -4.90 -25.23 -9.35
C LEU A 133 -3.56 -25.95 -9.46
N ARG A 134 -3.04 -26.12 -10.68
CA ARG A 134 -1.71 -26.68 -10.93
C ARG A 134 -0.62 -25.81 -10.29
N ASP A 135 -0.72 -24.49 -10.42
CA ASP A 135 0.26 -23.56 -9.84
C ASP A 135 0.24 -23.59 -8.30
N TYR A 136 -0.95 -23.70 -7.70
CA TYR A 136 -1.09 -23.96 -6.26
C TYR A 136 -0.33 -25.23 -5.82
N TYR A 137 -0.53 -26.36 -6.51
CA TYR A 137 0.17 -27.60 -6.15
C TYR A 137 1.68 -27.49 -6.35
N ARG A 138 2.13 -26.75 -7.36
CA ARG A 138 3.55 -26.47 -7.59
C ARG A 138 4.15 -25.68 -6.43
N LEU A 139 3.55 -24.56 -6.05
CA LEU A 139 4.04 -23.70 -4.97
C LEU A 139 4.00 -24.39 -3.61
N LYS A 140 2.95 -25.18 -3.35
CA LYS A 140 2.84 -25.97 -2.12
C LYS A 140 3.96 -27.01 -1.99
N LYS A 141 4.38 -27.63 -3.11
CA LYS A 141 5.48 -28.60 -3.13
C LYS A 141 6.86 -27.94 -3.10
N ALA A 142 7.01 -26.76 -3.71
CA ALA A 142 8.28 -26.11 -3.89
C ALA A 142 8.86 -25.47 -2.62
N GLY A 143 8.06 -25.30 -1.55
CA GLY A 143 8.52 -24.81 -0.25
C GLY A 143 9.33 -23.52 -0.35
N HIS A 144 8.66 -22.39 -0.56
CA HIS A 144 9.18 -21.01 -0.42
C HIS A 144 10.69 -20.84 -0.72
N ASP A 145 11.12 -21.00 -1.98
CA ASP A 145 12.34 -20.37 -2.54
C ASP A 145 12.62 -20.89 -3.97
N VAL A 146 11.74 -20.55 -4.92
CA VAL A 146 12.07 -20.73 -6.35
C VAL A 146 11.82 -19.40 -7.05
N PRO A 147 12.90 -18.68 -7.45
CA PRO A 147 12.77 -17.49 -8.27
C PRO A 147 11.94 -17.80 -9.52
N ALA A 148 10.96 -16.95 -9.83
CA ALA A 148 10.16 -17.09 -11.04
C ALA A 148 11.02 -16.71 -12.25
N GLU A 149 11.67 -17.69 -12.88
CA GLU A 149 12.36 -17.46 -14.15
C GLU A 149 11.41 -16.89 -15.21
N VAL A 150 11.90 -15.94 -16.00
CA VAL A 150 11.17 -15.41 -17.16
C VAL A 150 10.82 -16.57 -18.10
N PRO A 151 9.54 -16.79 -18.43
CA PRO A 151 9.13 -17.91 -19.27
C PRO A 151 9.83 -17.93 -20.64
N ALA A 152 10.07 -19.12 -21.21
CA ALA A 152 10.76 -19.27 -22.49
C ALA A 152 10.08 -18.51 -23.64
N LEU A 153 8.74 -18.48 -23.65
CA LEU A 153 7.95 -17.71 -24.62
C LEU A 153 8.17 -16.20 -24.48
N ALA A 154 8.29 -15.70 -23.25
CA ALA A 154 8.59 -14.30 -23.00
C ALA A 154 9.99 -13.91 -23.48
N ARG A 155 11.00 -14.75 -23.23
CA ARG A 155 12.36 -14.51 -23.75
C ARG A 155 12.39 -14.47 -25.28
N TRP A 156 11.67 -15.39 -25.93
CA TRP A 156 11.54 -15.41 -27.39
C TRP A 156 10.85 -14.15 -27.91
N ALA A 157 9.70 -13.77 -27.35
CA ALA A 157 8.99 -12.55 -27.76
C ALA A 157 9.83 -11.28 -27.56
N GLN A 158 10.61 -11.22 -26.47
CA GLN A 158 11.51 -10.11 -26.16
C GLN A 158 12.76 -10.07 -27.07
N SER A 159 13.20 -11.22 -27.62
CA SER A 159 14.35 -11.28 -28.55
C SER A 159 14.04 -10.80 -29.97
N ILE A 160 12.77 -10.71 -30.34
CA ILE A 160 12.35 -10.33 -31.71
C ILE A 160 12.28 -8.80 -31.82
N GLU A 161 13.22 -8.22 -32.56
CA GLU A 161 13.21 -6.80 -32.89
C GLU A 161 12.58 -6.56 -34.27
N ILE A 162 11.44 -5.87 -34.30
CA ILE A 162 10.73 -5.52 -35.55
C ILE A 162 10.81 -4.00 -35.73
N PRO A 163 11.44 -3.50 -36.81
CA PRO A 163 11.57 -2.06 -37.05
C PRO A 163 10.21 -1.35 -37.08
N GLY A 164 10.12 -0.20 -36.39
CA GLY A 164 8.93 0.65 -36.39
C GLY A 164 7.81 0.25 -35.41
N THR A 165 7.90 -0.90 -34.74
CA THR A 165 6.86 -1.36 -33.79
C THR A 165 7.34 -1.49 -32.34
N MET A 166 8.60 -1.20 -32.06
CA MET A 166 9.21 -1.40 -30.74
C MET A 166 8.82 -0.32 -29.74
N ILE A 167 8.28 -0.72 -28.58
CA ILE A 167 7.92 0.18 -27.49
C ILE A 167 8.56 -0.31 -26.19
N HIS A 168 9.19 0.60 -25.45
CA HIS A 168 9.66 0.31 -24.09
C HIS A 168 8.52 0.43 -23.07
N PHE A 169 8.41 -0.59 -22.22
CA PHE A 169 7.46 -0.68 -21.12
C PHE A 169 8.21 -0.89 -19.80
N LYS A 170 7.87 -0.10 -18.79
CA LYS A 170 8.49 -0.14 -17.46
C LYS A 170 8.28 -1.50 -16.80
N ALA A 171 7.10 -2.10 -16.97
CA ALA A 171 6.75 -3.40 -16.40
C ALA A 171 7.53 -4.57 -16.99
N ILE A 172 7.98 -4.45 -18.23
CA ILE A 172 8.73 -5.52 -18.91
C ILE A 172 10.23 -5.34 -18.70
N GLY A 173 10.72 -4.11 -18.50
CA GLY A 173 12.14 -3.81 -18.40
C GLY A 173 12.89 -3.88 -19.74
N ALA A 174 12.17 -4.13 -20.85
CA ALA A 174 12.74 -4.26 -22.20
C ALA A 174 11.86 -3.56 -23.27
N ARG A 175 12.34 -3.52 -24.52
CA ARG A 175 11.52 -3.10 -25.67
C ARG A 175 10.81 -4.33 -26.22
N VAL A 176 9.50 -4.24 -26.44
CA VAL A 176 8.70 -5.29 -27.06
C VAL A 176 7.93 -4.73 -28.24
N SER A 177 7.81 -5.51 -29.32
CA SER A 177 7.04 -5.13 -30.49
C SER A 177 5.54 -5.08 -30.18
N LEU A 178 4.89 -4.01 -30.63
CA LEU A 178 3.44 -3.82 -30.54
C LEU A 178 2.66 -4.99 -31.18
N LEU A 179 3.25 -5.69 -32.15
CA LEU A 179 2.64 -6.85 -32.82
C LEU A 179 2.37 -8.03 -31.87
N PHE A 180 3.10 -8.15 -30.76
CA PHE A 180 2.79 -9.15 -29.72
C PHE A 180 1.66 -8.70 -28.80
N ILE A 181 1.48 -7.39 -28.63
CA ILE A 181 0.43 -6.81 -27.78
C ILE A 181 -0.93 -6.85 -28.48
N ILE A 182 -0.96 -6.64 -29.80
CA ILE A 182 -2.21 -6.63 -30.60
C ILE A 182 -3.08 -7.87 -30.39
N PRO A 183 -2.60 -9.12 -30.61
CA PRO A 183 -3.44 -10.31 -30.45
C PRO A 183 -3.85 -10.53 -28.99
N ILE A 184 -2.98 -10.20 -28.02
CA ILE A 184 -3.30 -10.31 -26.60
C ILE A 184 -4.42 -9.34 -26.22
N GLY A 185 -4.28 -8.07 -26.60
CA GLY A 185 -5.27 -7.03 -26.36
C GLY A 185 -6.59 -7.36 -27.02
N PHE A 186 -6.58 -7.76 -28.29
CA PHE A 186 -7.78 -8.15 -29.03
C PHE A 186 -8.52 -9.32 -28.36
N ALA A 187 -7.82 -10.39 -28.00
CA ALA A 187 -8.43 -11.54 -27.31
C ALA A 187 -8.97 -11.16 -25.92
N THR A 188 -8.24 -10.32 -25.18
CA THR A 188 -8.66 -9.78 -23.88
C THR A 188 -9.97 -8.98 -24.02
N GLY A 189 -10.03 -8.12 -25.03
CA GLY A 189 -11.21 -7.34 -25.42
C GLY A 189 -12.41 -8.19 -25.78
N MET A 190 -12.21 -9.16 -26.67
CA MET A 190 -13.26 -10.05 -27.15
C MET A 190 -13.90 -10.87 -26.02
N LEU A 191 -13.08 -11.41 -25.10
CA LEU A 191 -13.62 -12.11 -23.93
C LEU A 191 -14.31 -11.16 -22.94
N ALA A 192 -13.80 -9.96 -22.74
CA ALA A 192 -14.50 -9.00 -21.90
C ALA A 192 -15.85 -8.61 -22.48
N ALA A 193 -15.97 -8.42 -23.79
CA ALA A 193 -17.24 -8.09 -24.41
C ALA A 193 -18.25 -9.24 -24.32
N THR A 194 -17.80 -10.50 -24.29
CA THR A 194 -18.69 -11.66 -24.35
C THR A 194 -19.04 -12.23 -23.00
N ILE A 195 -18.13 -12.21 -22.03
CA ILE A 195 -18.35 -12.80 -20.70
C ILE A 195 -18.08 -11.82 -19.53
N ALA A 196 -17.66 -10.58 -19.81
CA ALA A 196 -17.18 -9.57 -18.86
C ALA A 196 -15.84 -9.91 -18.17
N VAL A 197 -15.09 -10.87 -18.72
CA VAL A 197 -13.86 -11.40 -18.10
C VAL A 197 -12.66 -11.30 -19.06
N GLY A 198 -12.07 -10.11 -19.18
CA GLY A 198 -10.87 -9.89 -20.02
C GLY A 198 -9.56 -10.35 -19.38
N GLY A 199 -9.30 -9.93 -18.13
CA GLY A 199 -8.02 -10.17 -17.44
C GLY A 199 -7.63 -11.64 -17.21
N PHE A 200 -8.54 -12.58 -17.43
CA PHE A 200 -8.25 -14.01 -17.36
C PHE A 200 -7.37 -14.49 -18.52
N ILE A 201 -7.37 -13.76 -19.64
CA ILE A 201 -6.38 -13.91 -20.70
C ILE A 201 -5.30 -12.83 -20.55
N GLY A 202 -5.70 -11.57 -20.31
CA GLY A 202 -4.78 -10.44 -20.25
C GLY A 202 -3.64 -10.62 -19.25
N VAL A 203 -3.94 -11.01 -18.01
CA VAL A 203 -2.93 -11.20 -16.96
C VAL A 203 -1.99 -12.36 -17.26
N PRO A 204 -2.46 -13.59 -17.55
CA PRO A 204 -1.55 -14.68 -17.92
C PRO A 204 -0.74 -14.39 -19.18
N ALA A 205 -1.32 -13.74 -20.20
CA ALA A 205 -0.59 -13.38 -21.41
C ALA A 205 0.52 -12.37 -21.12
N MET A 206 0.27 -11.35 -20.30
CA MET A 206 1.30 -10.43 -19.84
C MET A 206 2.43 -11.16 -19.10
N ILE A 207 2.11 -12.13 -18.24
CA ILE A 207 3.10 -12.90 -17.49
C ILE A 207 3.89 -13.85 -18.39
N TYR A 208 3.22 -14.70 -19.17
CA TYR A 208 3.85 -15.81 -19.89
C TYR A 208 4.37 -15.46 -21.27
N ILE A 209 3.78 -14.47 -21.93
CA ILE A 209 4.15 -14.06 -23.31
C ILE A 209 4.98 -12.78 -23.29
N LEU A 210 4.68 -11.83 -22.41
CA LEU A 210 5.41 -10.55 -22.35
C LEU A 210 6.48 -10.52 -21.26
N GLY A 211 6.45 -11.46 -20.31
CA GLY A 211 7.42 -11.53 -19.20
C GLY A 211 7.19 -10.47 -18.12
N VAL A 212 5.97 -9.94 -18.01
CA VAL A 212 5.61 -8.97 -16.97
C VAL A 212 5.53 -9.68 -15.61
N PRO A 213 6.16 -9.15 -14.55
CA PRO A 213 6.01 -9.68 -13.20
C PRO A 213 4.53 -9.76 -12.79
N ALA A 214 4.12 -10.84 -12.13
CA ALA A 214 2.71 -11.12 -11.83
C ALA A 214 1.99 -9.98 -11.07
N ILE A 215 2.70 -9.33 -10.14
CA ILE A 215 2.19 -8.18 -9.38
C ILE A 215 1.91 -6.99 -10.32
N MET A 216 2.83 -6.70 -11.23
CA MET A 216 2.67 -5.62 -12.21
C MET A 216 1.63 -5.96 -13.27
N ALA A 217 1.53 -7.22 -13.69
CA ALA A 217 0.51 -7.68 -14.65
C ALA A 217 -0.90 -7.50 -14.05
N THR A 218 -1.11 -7.94 -12.81
CA THR A 218 -2.39 -7.81 -12.10
C THR A 218 -2.74 -6.34 -11.85
N ALA A 219 -1.77 -5.50 -11.52
CA ALA A 219 -1.99 -4.07 -11.31
C ALA A 219 -2.24 -3.31 -12.63
N THR A 220 -1.53 -3.66 -13.70
CA THR A 220 -1.69 -3.07 -15.04
C THR A 220 -3.01 -3.50 -15.69
N GLU A 221 -3.50 -4.71 -15.40
CA GLU A 221 -4.85 -5.15 -15.77
C GLU A 221 -5.95 -4.23 -15.24
N LEU A 222 -5.75 -3.52 -14.12
CA LEU A 222 -6.74 -2.53 -13.65
C LEU A 222 -6.84 -1.33 -14.60
N VAL A 223 -5.77 -0.95 -15.28
CA VAL A 223 -5.81 0.11 -16.30
C VAL A 223 -6.53 -0.41 -17.55
N ILE A 224 -6.22 -1.63 -17.98
CA ILE A 224 -6.87 -2.30 -19.12
C ILE A 224 -8.38 -2.42 -18.86
N ALA A 225 -8.76 -2.90 -17.68
CA ALA A 225 -10.13 -3.01 -17.22
C ALA A 225 -10.86 -1.67 -17.11
N PHE A 226 -10.16 -0.59 -16.77
CA PHE A 226 -10.73 0.76 -16.77
C PHE A 226 -11.06 1.21 -18.19
N VAL A 227 -10.12 1.07 -19.13
CA VAL A 227 -10.32 1.44 -20.54
C VAL A 227 -11.50 0.66 -21.12
N MET A 228 -11.43 -0.67 -21.04
CA MET A 228 -12.47 -1.57 -21.58
C MET A 228 -13.81 -1.45 -20.84
N GLY A 229 -13.78 -1.15 -19.55
CA GLY A 229 -14.98 -0.86 -18.77
C GLY A 229 -15.68 0.38 -19.29
N LEU A 230 -14.92 1.47 -19.51
CA LEU A 230 -15.42 2.72 -20.05
C LEU A 230 -15.96 2.53 -21.47
N GLY A 231 -15.14 2.04 -22.41
CA GLY A 231 -15.54 1.85 -23.80
C GLY A 231 -16.68 0.85 -23.94
N GLY A 232 -16.61 -0.29 -23.25
CA GLY A 232 -17.66 -1.30 -23.23
C GLY A 232 -18.99 -0.79 -22.68
N THR A 233 -18.98 0.09 -21.67
CA THR A 233 -20.20 0.74 -21.15
C THR A 233 -20.88 1.56 -22.23
N PHE A 234 -20.12 2.33 -23.01
CA PHE A 234 -20.68 3.09 -24.13
C PHE A 234 -21.13 2.18 -25.28
N ILE A 235 -20.29 1.22 -25.70
CA ILE A 235 -20.56 0.31 -26.82
C ILE A 235 -21.86 -0.50 -26.58
N TYR A 236 -22.04 -1.07 -25.39
CA TYR A 236 -23.27 -1.79 -25.03
C TYR A 236 -24.40 -0.88 -24.58
N GLY A 237 -24.10 0.31 -24.05
CA GLY A 237 -25.09 1.30 -23.67
C GLY A 237 -25.87 1.81 -24.88
N LEU A 238 -25.20 2.00 -26.01
CA LEU A 238 -25.83 2.35 -27.30
C LEU A 238 -26.80 1.28 -27.82
N GLU A 239 -26.58 0.00 -27.46
CA GLU A 239 -27.49 -1.12 -27.77
C GLU A 239 -28.63 -1.26 -26.76
N GLY A 240 -28.69 -0.40 -25.73
CA GLY A 240 -29.66 -0.50 -24.64
C GLY A 240 -29.46 -1.74 -23.76
N ALA A 241 -28.26 -2.34 -23.74
CA ALA A 241 -27.99 -3.57 -23.01
C ALA A 241 -27.53 -3.33 -21.54
N VAL A 242 -27.12 -2.12 -21.19
CA VAL A 242 -26.60 -1.79 -19.85
C VAL A 242 -27.75 -1.48 -18.88
N ASP A 243 -27.95 -2.32 -17.85
CA ASP A 243 -28.81 -2.00 -16.72
C ASP A 243 -28.01 -1.28 -15.64
N ILE A 244 -28.09 0.05 -15.63
CA ILE A 244 -27.39 0.90 -14.65
C ILE A 244 -27.85 0.58 -13.21
N ARG A 245 -29.11 0.18 -13.01
CA ARG A 245 -29.64 -0.13 -11.67
C ARG A 245 -28.91 -1.34 -11.10
N LEU A 246 -28.76 -2.38 -11.91
CA LEU A 246 -28.03 -3.60 -11.58
C LEU A 246 -26.55 -3.29 -11.29
N ALA A 247 -25.91 -2.52 -12.18
CA ALA A 247 -24.52 -2.12 -12.03
C ALA A 247 -24.27 -1.34 -10.72
N MET A 248 -25.15 -0.38 -10.38
CA MET A 248 -25.01 0.45 -9.17
C MET A 248 -25.26 -0.32 -7.87
N LEU A 249 -26.24 -1.24 -7.84
CA LEU A 249 -26.50 -2.08 -6.66
C LEU A 249 -25.34 -3.04 -6.37
N ILE A 250 -24.80 -3.66 -7.43
CA ILE A 250 -23.60 -4.51 -7.31
C ILE A 250 -22.39 -3.66 -6.91
N LEU A 251 -22.26 -2.44 -7.46
CA LEU A 251 -21.17 -1.52 -7.13
C LEU A 251 -21.18 -1.19 -5.64
N LEU A 252 -22.35 -0.84 -5.10
CA LEU A 252 -22.56 -0.51 -3.70
C LEU A 252 -22.00 -1.62 -2.79
N GLY A 253 -22.42 -2.87 -2.98
CA GLY A 253 -21.90 -3.99 -2.19
C GLY A 253 -20.40 -4.23 -2.43
N SER A 254 -19.99 -4.21 -3.70
CA SER A 254 -18.63 -4.58 -4.08
C SER A 254 -17.56 -3.63 -3.55
N LEU A 255 -17.84 -2.33 -3.42
CA LEU A 255 -16.88 -1.35 -2.90
C LEU A 255 -16.47 -1.66 -1.45
N PHE A 256 -17.41 -2.10 -0.61
CA PHE A 256 -17.11 -2.58 0.75
C PHE A 256 -16.38 -3.92 0.72
N GLY A 257 -16.86 -4.85 -0.12
CA GLY A 257 -16.24 -6.17 -0.27
C GLY A 257 -14.77 -6.08 -0.65
N ILE A 258 -14.41 -5.22 -1.61
CA ILE A 258 -13.03 -5.07 -2.11
C ILE A 258 -12.07 -4.66 -1.00
N GLN A 259 -12.50 -3.80 -0.08
CA GLN A 259 -11.66 -3.36 1.03
C GLN A 259 -11.32 -4.53 1.95
N LEU A 260 -12.33 -5.33 2.32
CA LEU A 260 -12.12 -6.54 3.12
C LEU A 260 -11.24 -7.56 2.39
N GLY A 261 -11.50 -7.79 1.11
CA GLY A 261 -10.70 -8.69 0.28
C GLY A 261 -9.23 -8.26 0.18
N ALA A 262 -8.99 -6.96 -0.03
CA ALA A 262 -7.63 -6.42 -0.14
C ALA A 262 -6.86 -6.53 1.18
N ILE A 263 -7.50 -6.28 2.32
CA ILE A 263 -6.90 -6.52 3.65
C ILE A 263 -6.59 -8.02 3.82
N GLY A 264 -7.45 -8.91 3.34
CA GLY A 264 -7.17 -10.35 3.33
C GLY A 264 -5.84 -10.71 2.67
N THR A 265 -5.46 -10.04 1.58
CA THR A 265 -4.21 -10.33 0.87
C THR A 265 -2.94 -9.98 1.65
N THR A 266 -3.00 -9.10 2.65
CA THR A 266 -1.80 -8.70 3.42
C THR A 266 -1.41 -9.70 4.50
N TYR A 267 -2.29 -10.64 4.84
CA TYR A 267 -2.08 -11.62 5.92
C TYR A 267 -2.08 -13.07 5.43
N VAL A 268 -2.17 -13.31 4.12
CA VAL A 268 -2.41 -14.63 3.54
C VAL A 268 -1.36 -14.95 2.49
N LYS A 269 -0.88 -16.20 2.51
CA LYS A 269 0.19 -16.66 1.61
C LYS A 269 -0.33 -16.81 0.16
N ASP A 270 0.52 -16.54 -0.83
CA ASP A 270 0.17 -16.57 -2.27
C ASP A 270 -0.50 -17.89 -2.71
N TYR A 271 0.02 -19.03 -2.27
CA TYR A 271 -0.55 -20.33 -2.62
C TYR A 271 -1.98 -20.52 -2.08
N GLN A 272 -2.32 -19.93 -0.92
CA GLN A 272 -3.66 -20.01 -0.35
C GLN A 272 -4.64 -19.19 -1.20
N ILE A 273 -4.23 -18.01 -1.67
CA ILE A 273 -5.02 -17.17 -2.59
C ILE A 273 -5.33 -17.95 -3.88
N LYS A 274 -4.33 -18.64 -4.45
CA LYS A 274 -4.50 -19.47 -5.65
C LYS A 274 -5.45 -20.64 -5.43
N LEU A 275 -5.40 -21.29 -4.26
CA LEU A 275 -6.37 -22.34 -3.92
C LEU A 275 -7.80 -21.81 -3.87
N VAL A 276 -8.03 -20.67 -3.18
CA VAL A 276 -9.36 -20.05 -3.11
C VAL A 276 -9.88 -19.73 -4.51
N MET A 277 -9.05 -19.08 -5.33
CA MET A 277 -9.39 -18.74 -6.70
C MET A 277 -9.78 -19.98 -7.52
N ALA A 278 -8.92 -21.00 -7.53
CA ALA A 278 -9.18 -22.23 -8.27
C ALA A 278 -10.49 -22.88 -7.83
N VAL A 279 -10.74 -22.98 -6.51
CA VAL A 279 -11.94 -23.61 -5.97
C VAL A 279 -13.20 -22.85 -6.39
N ILE A 280 -13.24 -21.52 -6.26
CA ILE A 280 -14.41 -20.74 -6.67
C ILE A 280 -14.63 -20.87 -8.18
N MET A 281 -13.59 -20.69 -8.99
CA MET A 281 -13.69 -20.80 -10.44
C MET A 281 -14.16 -22.18 -10.89
N LEU A 282 -13.59 -23.23 -10.28
CA LEU A 282 -13.93 -24.62 -10.57
C LEU A 282 -15.31 -25.03 -10.01
N THR A 283 -15.88 -24.26 -9.09
CA THR A 283 -17.26 -24.49 -8.64
C THR A 283 -18.26 -23.76 -9.54
N VAL A 284 -17.94 -22.51 -9.93
CA VAL A 284 -18.80 -21.69 -10.79
C VAL A 284 -18.98 -22.30 -12.19
N LEU A 285 -18.00 -23.02 -12.75
CA LEU A 285 -18.26 -23.70 -14.03
C LEU A 285 -19.39 -24.74 -13.93
N PHE A 286 -19.50 -25.47 -12.81
CA PHE A 286 -20.54 -26.48 -12.65
C PHE A 286 -21.92 -25.83 -12.54
N SER A 287 -21.99 -24.63 -11.97
CA SER A 287 -23.23 -23.83 -12.02
C SER A 287 -23.70 -23.64 -13.46
N ARG A 288 -22.82 -23.18 -14.36
CA ARG A 288 -23.17 -22.96 -15.78
C ARG A 288 -23.39 -24.27 -16.55
N PHE A 289 -22.69 -25.34 -16.19
CA PHE A 289 -22.86 -26.66 -16.81
C PHE A 289 -24.29 -27.17 -16.69
N PHE A 290 -24.92 -27.04 -15.52
CA PHE A 290 -26.30 -27.51 -15.32
C PHE A 290 -27.34 -26.73 -16.14
N TYR A 291 -27.04 -25.50 -16.55
CA TYR A 291 -27.95 -24.70 -17.37
C TYR A 291 -27.93 -25.05 -18.88
N ILE A 292 -26.84 -25.67 -19.37
CA ILE A 292 -26.66 -25.96 -20.81
C ILE A 292 -27.81 -26.80 -21.41
N PRO A 293 -28.26 -27.91 -20.79
CA PRO A 293 -29.35 -28.71 -21.34
C PRO A 293 -30.64 -27.90 -21.51
N GLY A 294 -30.95 -27.00 -20.57
CA GLY A 294 -32.11 -26.10 -20.65
C GLY A 294 -32.03 -25.19 -21.88
N TYR A 295 -30.89 -24.53 -22.10
CA TYR A 295 -30.71 -23.66 -23.26
C TYR A 295 -30.74 -24.42 -24.59
N LEU A 296 -30.16 -25.62 -24.65
CA LEU A 296 -30.22 -26.48 -25.85
C LEU A 296 -31.66 -26.92 -26.15
N SER A 297 -32.46 -27.20 -25.12
CA SER A 297 -33.88 -27.52 -25.26
C SER A 297 -34.66 -26.32 -25.77
N ASP A 298 -34.40 -25.11 -25.26
CA ASP A 298 -35.06 -23.87 -25.68
C ASP A 298 -34.74 -23.50 -27.14
N LEU A 299 -33.53 -23.84 -27.61
CA LEU A 299 -33.12 -23.67 -29.01
C LEU A 299 -33.59 -24.80 -29.94
N GLY A 300 -34.22 -25.84 -29.41
CA GLY A 300 -34.65 -27.01 -30.20
C GLY A 300 -33.50 -27.91 -30.67
N ALA A 301 -32.30 -27.77 -30.11
CA ALA A 301 -31.14 -28.61 -30.44
C ALA A 301 -31.21 -30.00 -29.80
N ILE A 302 -31.98 -30.16 -28.73
CA ILE A 302 -32.33 -31.45 -28.11
C ILE A 302 -33.85 -31.57 -27.95
N ALA A 303 -34.33 -32.77 -27.64
CA ALA A 303 -35.75 -32.98 -27.35
C ALA A 303 -36.22 -32.04 -26.22
N ARG A 304 -37.42 -31.49 -26.37
CA ARG A 304 -38.00 -30.53 -25.42
C ARG A 304 -38.04 -31.15 -24.04
N MET A 305 -37.31 -30.54 -23.11
CA MET A 305 -37.24 -31.01 -21.74
C MET A 305 -38.56 -30.76 -21.01
N GLU A 306 -38.93 -31.71 -20.14
CA GLU A 306 -40.00 -31.51 -19.19
C GLU A 306 -39.65 -30.32 -18.26
N LYS A 307 -40.64 -29.46 -17.99
CA LYS A 307 -40.45 -28.27 -17.15
C LYS A 307 -39.88 -28.61 -15.77
N GLY A 308 -40.25 -29.77 -15.20
CA GLY A 308 -39.72 -30.24 -13.92
C GLY A 308 -38.21 -30.54 -13.97
N THR A 309 -37.74 -31.23 -15.01
CA THR A 309 -36.32 -31.54 -15.20
C THR A 309 -35.50 -30.27 -15.44
N ALA A 310 -35.98 -29.37 -16.30
CA ALA A 310 -35.31 -28.09 -16.57
C ALA A 310 -35.21 -27.22 -15.29
N GLY A 311 -36.29 -27.14 -14.51
CA GLY A 311 -36.30 -26.42 -13.24
C GLY A 311 -35.36 -27.02 -12.19
N THR A 312 -35.26 -28.36 -12.16
CA THR A 312 -34.33 -29.07 -11.25
C THR A 312 -32.87 -28.75 -11.59
N LEU A 313 -32.52 -28.78 -12.88
CA LEU A 313 -31.18 -28.41 -13.35
C LEU A 313 -30.84 -26.95 -13.06
N ALA A 314 -31.78 -26.01 -13.29
CA ALA A 314 -31.59 -24.61 -12.95
C ALA A 314 -31.35 -24.43 -11.43
N THR A 315 -32.14 -25.09 -10.59
CA THR A 315 -31.99 -25.06 -9.13
C THR A 315 -30.64 -25.64 -8.67
N LEU A 316 -30.18 -26.71 -9.31
CA LEU A 316 -28.82 -27.25 -9.08
C LEU A 316 -27.75 -26.23 -9.46
N GLY A 317 -27.90 -25.58 -10.61
CA GLY A 317 -27.01 -24.52 -11.07
C GLY A 317 -26.93 -23.35 -10.08
N ASP A 318 -28.06 -22.91 -9.55
CA ASP A 318 -28.15 -21.81 -8.57
C ASP A 318 -27.57 -22.21 -7.21
N SER A 319 -27.85 -23.44 -6.77
CA SER A 319 -27.33 -23.98 -5.51
C SER A 319 -25.80 -24.08 -5.55
N VAL A 320 -25.23 -24.56 -6.65
CA VAL A 320 -23.77 -24.64 -6.83
C VAL A 320 -23.13 -23.26 -6.83
N LEU A 321 -23.76 -22.27 -7.46
CA LEU A 321 -23.28 -20.89 -7.42
C LEU A 321 -23.33 -20.29 -6.01
N ALA A 322 -24.42 -20.52 -5.28
CA ALA A 322 -24.55 -20.08 -3.90
C ALA A 322 -23.47 -20.70 -3.00
N VAL A 323 -23.20 -22.00 -3.17
CA VAL A 323 -22.08 -22.68 -2.50
C VAL A 323 -20.74 -22.05 -2.86
N ALA A 324 -20.49 -21.75 -4.14
CA ALA A 324 -19.25 -21.10 -4.56
C ALA A 324 -19.04 -19.72 -3.90
N LEU A 325 -20.10 -18.92 -3.82
CA LEU A 325 -20.10 -17.60 -3.18
C LEU A 325 -19.85 -17.71 -1.68
N ILE A 326 -20.57 -18.60 -0.99
CA ILE A 326 -20.40 -18.84 0.46
C ILE A 326 -18.99 -19.33 0.74
N LEU A 327 -18.51 -20.31 -0.02
CA LEU A 327 -17.17 -20.88 0.13
C LEU A 327 -16.10 -19.80 -0.07
N GLY A 328 -16.27 -18.93 -1.07
CA GLY A 328 -15.39 -17.79 -1.29
C GLY A 328 -15.38 -16.82 -0.11
N ALA A 329 -16.55 -16.40 0.38
CA ALA A 329 -16.66 -15.49 1.53
C ALA A 329 -16.04 -16.10 2.80
N VAL A 330 -16.39 -17.35 3.13
CA VAL A 330 -15.89 -18.05 4.31
C VAL A 330 -14.39 -18.23 4.24
N THR A 331 -13.86 -18.59 3.06
CA THR A 331 -12.41 -18.82 2.92
C THR A 331 -11.63 -17.51 3.07
N VAL A 332 -12.10 -16.41 2.47
CA VAL A 332 -11.47 -15.09 2.66
C VAL A 332 -11.50 -14.66 4.12
N LEU A 333 -12.65 -14.76 4.81
CA LEU A 333 -12.79 -14.36 6.21
C LEU A 333 -11.98 -15.24 7.17
N THR A 334 -11.96 -16.56 6.96
CA THR A 334 -11.18 -17.49 7.78
C THR A 334 -9.68 -17.32 7.58
N SER A 335 -9.23 -17.10 6.34
CA SER A 335 -7.82 -16.77 6.05
C SER A 335 -7.41 -15.44 6.68
N LEU A 336 -8.27 -14.41 6.64
CA LEU A 336 -8.03 -13.12 7.29
C LEU A 336 -7.88 -13.26 8.81
N THR A 337 -8.84 -13.92 9.47
CA THR A 337 -8.83 -14.09 10.93
C THR A 337 -7.64 -14.91 11.41
N LYS A 338 -7.29 -15.99 10.71
CA LYS A 338 -6.08 -16.78 11.00
C LYS A 338 -4.81 -15.96 10.80
N GLY A 339 -4.69 -15.24 9.68
CA GLY A 339 -3.53 -14.42 9.38
C GLY A 339 -3.33 -13.27 10.39
N ILE A 340 -4.40 -12.60 10.81
CA ILE A 340 -4.35 -11.59 11.89
C ILE A 340 -3.91 -12.22 13.21
N ALA A 341 -4.44 -13.41 13.56
CA ALA A 341 -4.07 -14.09 14.79
C ALA A 341 -2.60 -14.55 14.78
N GLU A 342 -2.10 -15.05 13.65
CA GLU A 342 -0.70 -15.42 13.46
C GLU A 342 0.22 -14.20 13.56
N HIS A 343 -0.13 -13.10 12.89
CA HIS A 343 0.63 -11.84 12.96
C HIS A 343 0.65 -11.27 14.38
N ARG A 344 -0.49 -11.28 15.10
CA ARG A 344 -0.55 -10.87 16.51
C ARG A 344 0.28 -11.79 17.42
N ARG A 345 0.32 -13.10 17.15
CA ARG A 345 1.17 -14.03 17.90
C ARG A 345 2.64 -13.75 17.65
N LEU A 346 3.03 -13.49 16.41
CA LEU A 346 4.40 -13.09 16.06
C LEU A 346 4.77 -11.77 16.73
N ASP A 347 3.89 -10.76 16.71
CA ASP A 347 4.10 -9.48 17.39
C ASP A 347 4.18 -9.67 18.91
N GLN A 348 3.33 -10.51 19.50
CA GLN A 348 3.39 -10.86 20.92
C GLN A 348 4.65 -11.62 21.28
N SER A 349 5.09 -12.59 20.46
CA SER A 349 6.34 -13.31 20.67
C SER A 349 7.55 -12.40 20.51
N ARG A 350 7.51 -11.45 19.57
CA ARG A 350 8.54 -10.42 19.39
C ARG A 350 8.56 -9.47 20.59
N GLN A 351 7.41 -8.99 21.05
CA GLN A 351 7.29 -8.19 22.27
C GLN A 351 7.72 -8.95 23.53
N LEU A 352 7.40 -10.24 23.63
CA LEU A 352 7.83 -11.08 24.74
C LEU A 352 9.35 -11.30 24.69
N ALA A 353 9.92 -11.49 23.49
CA ALA A 353 11.36 -11.58 23.30
C ALA A 353 12.06 -10.25 23.62
N GLU A 354 11.48 -9.11 23.22
CA GLU A 354 11.93 -7.76 23.57
C GLU A 354 11.83 -7.51 25.09
N GLN A 355 10.75 -7.95 25.74
CA GLN A 355 10.58 -7.87 27.19
C GLN A 355 11.53 -8.80 27.93
N MET A 356 11.78 -10.02 27.43
CA MET A 356 12.75 -10.95 27.99
C MET A 356 14.18 -10.43 27.80
N ALA A 357 14.48 -9.77 26.68
CA ALA A 357 15.73 -9.06 26.45
C ALA A 357 15.86 -7.84 27.39
N ALA A 358 14.76 -7.13 27.68
CA ALA A 358 14.72 -6.04 28.65
C ALA A 358 14.81 -6.52 30.12
N LEU A 359 14.43 -7.77 30.39
CA LEU A 359 14.54 -8.44 31.69
C LEU A 359 15.90 -9.16 31.88
N ALA A 360 16.76 -9.19 30.86
CA ALA A 360 18.19 -9.49 31.05
C ALA A 360 18.74 -8.50 32.08
N PRO A 361 19.63 -8.94 33.00
CA PRO A 361 19.93 -8.20 34.22
C PRO A 361 20.23 -6.74 33.91
N ALA A 362 19.38 -5.86 34.46
CA ALA A 362 19.47 -4.40 34.43
C ALA A 362 20.70 -3.88 35.22
N ALA A 363 21.85 -4.50 34.99
CA ALA A 363 23.13 -4.21 35.62
C ALA A 363 24.00 -3.27 34.76
N ALA A 364 23.39 -2.49 33.86
CA ALA A 364 24.09 -1.51 33.03
C ALA A 364 23.30 -0.22 32.71
N GLN A 365 22.16 0.08 33.36
CA GLN A 365 21.44 1.34 33.14
C GLN A 365 21.91 2.46 34.10
N ALA A 366 23.24 2.54 34.27
CA ALA A 366 23.89 3.75 34.70
C ALA A 366 23.95 4.71 33.49
N LEU A 367 23.40 5.91 33.65
CA LEU A 367 23.53 7.01 32.69
C LEU A 367 24.99 7.18 32.25
N PRO A 368 25.38 6.85 31.00
CA PRO A 368 26.74 7.12 30.57
C PRO A 368 26.88 8.62 30.29
N GLY A 369 28.12 9.11 30.33
CA GLY A 369 28.46 10.54 30.29
C GLY A 369 28.21 11.22 28.93
N PRO A 370 29.23 11.83 28.29
CA PRO A 370 29.06 12.56 27.02
C PRO A 370 28.52 11.65 25.90
N LEU A 371 27.84 12.22 24.88
CA LEU A 371 27.33 11.50 23.70
C LEU A 371 28.40 10.55 23.13
N GLN A 372 28.18 9.24 23.21
CA GLN A 372 29.14 8.22 22.84
C GLN A 372 28.83 7.57 21.51
N ARG A 373 27.55 7.43 21.15
CA ARG A 373 27.12 6.64 19.99
C ARG A 373 25.97 7.31 19.26
N MET A 374 26.29 8.02 18.18
CA MET A 374 25.31 8.72 17.38
C MET A 374 25.03 7.97 16.10
N GLU A 375 23.78 7.93 15.67
CA GLU A 375 23.40 7.52 14.32
C GLU A 375 23.05 8.76 13.51
N VAL A 376 23.53 8.84 12.26
CA VAL A 376 23.03 9.79 11.27
C VAL A 376 22.51 9.04 10.05
N ALA A 377 21.21 9.18 9.78
CA ALA A 377 20.61 8.57 8.60
C ALA A 377 20.60 9.54 7.42
N THR A 378 21.02 9.06 6.25
CA THR A 378 21.10 9.87 5.03
C THR A 378 20.48 9.15 3.82
N ASP A 379 19.77 9.93 2.99
CA ASP A 379 19.25 9.51 1.68
C ASP A 379 20.02 10.16 0.52
N GLY A 380 21.22 10.69 0.79
CA GLY A 380 22.07 11.39 -0.17
C GLY A 380 21.51 12.75 -0.64
N SER A 381 20.38 13.21 -0.08
CA SER A 381 19.72 14.42 -0.54
C SER A 381 20.26 15.70 0.11
N GLU A 382 19.93 16.84 -0.50
CA GLU A 382 20.19 18.16 0.10
C GLU A 382 19.52 18.36 1.47
N TYR A 383 18.51 17.54 1.82
CA TYR A 383 17.79 17.63 3.09
C TYR A 383 18.48 16.86 4.22
N SER A 384 19.22 15.78 3.92
CA SER A 384 20.04 15.06 4.91
C SER A 384 21.39 15.75 5.16
N ALA A 385 21.86 16.59 4.23
CA ALA A 385 23.15 17.28 4.35
C ALA A 385 23.31 18.11 5.65
N GLY A 386 22.24 18.75 6.13
CA GLY A 386 22.27 19.47 7.41
C GLY A 386 22.48 18.54 8.61
N ALA A 387 21.82 17.38 8.59
CA ALA A 387 21.94 16.35 9.61
C ALA A 387 23.35 15.78 9.67
N VAL A 388 23.95 15.46 8.52
CA VAL A 388 25.33 14.99 8.41
C VAL A 388 26.31 15.99 9.03
N ARG A 389 26.27 17.27 8.61
CA ARG A 389 27.17 18.30 9.18
C ARG A 389 27.04 18.43 10.70
N THR A 390 25.80 18.41 11.18
CA THR A 390 25.47 18.53 12.61
C THR A 390 25.97 17.32 13.40
N ALA A 391 25.76 16.11 12.88
CA ALA A 391 26.21 14.88 13.51
C ALA A 391 27.73 14.79 13.59
N VAL A 392 28.45 15.17 12.53
CA VAL A 392 29.91 15.23 12.51
C VAL A 392 30.44 16.23 13.55
N GLU A 393 29.84 17.43 13.63
CA GLU A 393 30.24 18.42 14.64
C GLU A 393 29.98 17.94 16.08
N LEU A 394 28.87 17.25 16.33
CA LEU A 394 28.59 16.64 17.63
C LEU A 394 29.59 15.54 17.96
N ALA A 395 29.88 14.65 17.00
CA ALA A 395 30.89 13.60 17.15
C ALA A 395 32.29 14.15 17.43
N ARG A 396 32.68 15.22 16.74
CA ARG A 396 33.97 15.91 16.96
C ARG A 396 34.09 16.45 18.38
N ARG A 397 33.03 17.09 18.89
CA ARG A 397 33.01 17.68 20.24
C ARG A 397 32.92 16.64 21.35
N SER A 398 32.09 15.62 21.17
CA SER A 398 31.90 14.58 22.18
C SER A 398 32.97 13.49 22.14
N LYS A 399 33.75 13.42 21.04
CA LYS A 399 34.66 12.31 20.71
C LYS A 399 33.94 10.94 20.69
N GLY A 400 32.65 10.96 20.30
CA GLY A 400 31.81 9.77 20.18
C GLY A 400 31.96 9.08 18.81
N MET A 401 31.47 7.84 18.73
CA MET A 401 31.33 7.07 17.49
C MET A 401 30.11 7.57 16.70
N LEU A 402 30.28 7.75 15.40
CA LEU A 402 29.21 8.11 14.46
C LEU A 402 28.90 6.96 13.49
N PHE A 403 27.69 6.42 13.55
CA PHE A 403 27.17 5.47 12.57
C PHE A 403 26.52 6.25 11.42
N VAL A 404 27.10 6.20 10.23
CA VAL A 404 26.56 6.82 9.01
C VAL A 404 25.71 5.78 8.29
N THR A 405 24.40 5.92 8.42
CA THR A 405 23.44 4.90 7.99
C THR A 405 22.78 5.25 6.66
N GLY A 406 22.86 4.33 5.69
CA GLY A 406 22.06 4.32 4.47
C GLY A 406 21.05 3.19 4.50
N ILE A 407 19.80 3.46 4.12
CA ILE A 407 18.74 2.44 4.15
C ILE A 407 18.45 1.93 2.74
N ALA A 408 18.71 0.64 2.53
CA ALA A 408 18.28 -0.10 1.35
C ALA A 408 16.80 -0.45 1.52
N VAL A 409 15.93 0.36 0.90
CA VAL A 409 14.47 0.21 1.06
C VAL A 409 13.91 -0.78 0.03
N TYR A 410 13.57 -1.98 0.51
CA TYR A 410 12.83 -2.98 -0.26
C TYR A 410 12.16 -3.97 0.68
N ASN A 411 11.13 -4.67 0.19
CA ASN A 411 10.53 -5.76 0.96
C ASN A 411 11.26 -7.07 0.62
N PRO A 412 11.87 -7.77 1.60
CA PRO A 412 12.54 -9.05 1.38
C PRO A 412 11.64 -10.11 0.72
N GLU A 413 10.34 -10.11 1.03
CA GLU A 413 9.37 -11.03 0.41
C GLU A 413 9.21 -10.80 -1.10
N TYR A 414 9.53 -9.60 -1.59
CA TYR A 414 9.47 -9.25 -3.01
C TYR A 414 10.84 -9.30 -3.71
N ALA A 415 11.95 -9.20 -2.98
CA ALA A 415 13.31 -9.29 -3.53
C ALA A 415 13.53 -10.59 -4.32
N SER A 416 13.01 -11.70 -3.81
CA SER A 416 13.06 -13.01 -4.48
C SER A 416 12.24 -13.10 -5.79
N THR A 417 11.32 -12.15 -6.02
CA THR A 417 10.42 -12.12 -7.18
C THR A 417 10.74 -11.05 -8.22
N VAL A 418 11.57 -10.06 -7.86
CA VAL A 418 12.02 -8.98 -8.74
C VAL A 418 13.55 -9.00 -8.84
N PRO A 419 14.12 -9.62 -9.88
CA PRO A 419 15.58 -9.71 -10.04
C PRO A 419 16.24 -8.33 -9.99
N GLY A 420 17.30 -8.21 -9.18
CA GLY A 420 18.10 -6.98 -9.04
C GLY A 420 17.46 -5.87 -8.19
N LEU A 421 16.27 -6.07 -7.61
CA LEU A 421 15.64 -5.06 -6.72
C LEU A 421 16.50 -4.80 -5.48
N GLU A 422 16.94 -5.88 -4.82
CA GLU A 422 17.82 -5.83 -3.66
C GLU A 422 19.18 -5.21 -4.01
N GLU A 423 19.82 -5.70 -5.08
CA GLU A 423 21.11 -5.16 -5.54
C GLU A 423 21.02 -3.66 -5.87
N ALA A 424 19.94 -3.22 -6.53
CA ALA A 424 19.71 -1.81 -6.84
C ALA A 424 19.45 -0.98 -5.57
N ALA A 425 18.69 -1.50 -4.61
CA ALA A 425 18.43 -0.84 -3.33
C ALA A 425 19.72 -0.69 -2.51
N LEU A 426 20.53 -1.75 -2.43
CA LEU A 426 21.83 -1.76 -1.76
C LEU A 426 22.82 -0.81 -2.46
N ALA A 427 22.90 -0.83 -3.80
CA ALA A 427 23.75 0.07 -4.57
C ALA A 427 23.36 1.54 -4.35
N LYS A 428 22.06 1.83 -4.30
CA LYS A 428 21.55 3.15 -3.99
C LYS A 428 21.92 3.57 -2.57
N ALA A 429 21.67 2.73 -1.56
CA ALA A 429 22.01 3.03 -0.17
C ALA A 429 23.52 3.28 0.00
N ARG A 430 24.38 2.49 -0.65
CA ARG A 430 25.83 2.71 -0.67
C ARG A 430 26.21 4.05 -1.31
N THR A 431 25.52 4.46 -2.37
CA THR A 431 25.75 5.76 -3.02
C THR A 431 25.32 6.91 -2.11
N ASP A 432 24.18 6.77 -1.44
CA ASP A 432 23.56 7.79 -0.60
C ASP A 432 24.41 8.13 0.66
N VAL A 433 25.28 7.21 1.11
CA VAL A 433 26.18 7.41 2.27
C VAL A 433 27.55 7.97 1.92
N VAL A 434 28.01 7.91 0.65
CA VAL A 434 29.40 8.27 0.28
C VAL A 434 29.77 9.67 0.77
N ALA A 435 28.98 10.69 0.40
CA ALA A 435 29.26 12.08 0.78
C ALA A 435 29.19 12.30 2.30
N ALA A 436 28.38 11.50 3.01
CA ALA A 436 28.27 11.58 4.46
C ALA A 436 29.47 10.93 5.17
N ALA A 437 29.98 9.81 4.64
CA ALA A 437 31.19 9.16 5.12
C ALA A 437 32.42 10.05 4.88
N GLU A 438 32.53 10.67 3.71
CA GLU A 438 33.59 11.64 3.41
C GLU A 438 33.56 12.84 4.37
N ALA A 439 32.37 13.37 4.67
CA ALA A 439 32.21 14.46 5.63
C ALA A 439 32.56 14.05 7.07
N ALA A 440 32.49 12.75 7.40
CA ALA A 440 32.82 12.20 8.70
C ALA A 440 34.28 11.71 8.82
N ALA A 441 35.12 11.90 7.79
CA ALA A 441 36.47 11.34 7.73
C ALA A 441 37.40 11.79 8.88
N ASP A 442 37.15 12.93 9.51
CA ASP A 442 37.93 13.46 10.64
C ASP A 442 37.41 13.04 12.03
N VAL A 443 36.34 12.24 12.08
CA VAL A 443 35.76 11.70 13.32
C VAL A 443 35.72 10.17 13.29
N ALA A 444 35.62 9.54 14.46
CA ALA A 444 35.41 8.10 14.55
C ALA A 444 34.04 7.76 13.97
N HIS A 445 34.01 7.05 12.85
CA HIS A 445 32.76 6.69 12.18
C HIS A 445 32.78 5.28 11.59
N GLU A 446 31.60 4.71 11.44
CA GLU A 446 31.32 3.44 10.77
C GLU A 446 30.18 3.66 9.76
N VAL A 447 30.31 3.09 8.56
CA VAL A 447 29.26 3.13 7.54
C VAL A 447 28.38 1.91 7.67
N VAL A 448 27.08 2.11 7.87
CA VAL A 448 26.08 1.05 8.04
C VAL A 448 25.11 1.08 6.86
N ILE A 449 24.90 -0.07 6.22
CA ILE A 449 23.86 -0.23 5.21
C ILE A 449 22.80 -1.15 5.80
N ALA A 450 21.65 -0.59 6.16
CA ALA A 450 20.55 -1.35 6.74
C ALA A 450 19.50 -1.67 5.68
N GLU A 451 18.91 -2.86 5.77
CA GLU A 451 17.86 -3.34 4.88
C GLU A 451 16.51 -3.24 5.58
N ALA A 452 15.53 -2.60 4.96
CA ALA A 452 14.20 -2.46 5.55
C ALA A 452 13.11 -2.26 4.50
N ASP A 453 11.87 -2.63 4.83
CA ASP A 453 10.69 -2.36 3.98
C ASP A 453 10.27 -0.88 4.01
N ASP A 454 10.76 -0.12 5.00
CA ASP A 454 10.48 1.30 5.20
C ASP A 454 11.68 2.02 5.87
N PRO A 455 12.09 3.22 5.40
CA PRO A 455 13.19 3.98 5.98
C PRO A 455 13.18 4.09 7.50
N TYR A 456 12.02 4.38 8.13
CA TYR A 456 12.01 4.60 9.58
C TYR A 456 12.37 3.32 10.36
N ARG A 457 12.05 2.14 9.83
CA ARG A 457 12.37 0.87 10.48
C ARG A 457 13.87 0.65 10.47
N GLY A 458 14.49 0.77 9.30
CA GLY A 458 15.95 0.62 9.19
C GLY A 458 16.68 1.56 10.14
N ILE A 459 16.27 2.83 10.22
CA ILE A 459 16.84 3.81 11.16
C ILE A 459 16.66 3.37 12.63
N VAL A 460 15.46 2.97 13.03
CA VAL A 460 15.18 2.60 14.43
C VAL A 460 15.84 1.27 14.82
N GLU A 461 15.90 0.32 13.90
CA GLU A 461 16.53 -0.99 14.10
C GLU A 461 18.06 -0.82 14.19
N THR A 462 18.67 -0.01 13.32
CA THR A 462 20.10 0.35 13.44
C THR A 462 20.40 1.06 14.76
N ALA A 463 19.59 2.06 15.16
CA ALA A 463 19.78 2.73 16.45
C ALA A 463 19.74 1.74 17.63
N THR A 464 18.87 0.73 17.55
CA THR A 464 18.73 -0.30 18.58
C THR A 464 19.91 -1.27 18.58
N GLU A 465 20.31 -1.76 17.41
CA GLU A 465 21.42 -2.70 17.22
C GLU A 465 22.75 -2.13 17.72
N TYR A 466 23.03 -0.86 17.40
CA TYR A 466 24.28 -0.21 17.79
C TYR A 466 24.20 0.50 19.14
N ALA A 467 23.04 0.44 19.81
CA ALA A 467 22.73 1.13 21.07
C ALA A 467 23.07 2.63 20.99
N ALA A 468 22.55 3.30 19.96
CA ALA A 468 22.72 4.72 19.76
C ALA A 468 22.03 5.53 20.88
N ASP A 469 22.70 6.57 21.37
CA ASP A 469 22.16 7.52 22.36
C ASP A 469 21.47 8.72 21.69
N LEU A 470 21.68 8.91 20.39
CA LEU A 470 21.09 9.97 19.59
C LEU A 470 20.94 9.55 18.12
N ILE A 471 19.74 9.73 17.57
CA ILE A 471 19.48 9.64 16.13
C ILE A 471 19.46 11.06 15.55
N VAL A 472 20.21 11.31 14.48
CA VAL A 472 20.27 12.58 13.75
C VAL A 472 19.67 12.40 12.36
N ILE A 473 18.62 13.15 12.04
CA ILE A 473 17.92 13.06 10.75
C ILE A 473 17.62 14.43 10.16
N GLY A 474 17.63 14.50 8.83
CA GLY A 474 17.22 15.69 8.09
C GLY A 474 15.70 15.88 8.14
N ARG A 475 15.25 17.13 7.98
CA ARG A 475 13.84 17.44 7.72
C ARG A 475 13.62 17.72 6.23
N ARG A 476 12.71 16.99 5.58
CA ARG A 476 12.28 17.33 4.21
C ARG A 476 11.55 18.68 4.19
N GLY A 477 11.92 19.54 3.25
CA GLY A 477 11.33 20.87 3.08
C GLY A 477 9.91 20.85 2.50
N ARG A 478 9.21 21.99 2.58
CA ARG A 478 7.85 22.17 2.04
C ARG A 478 7.88 22.09 0.49
N ARG A 479 7.22 21.11 -0.13
CA ARG A 479 6.95 21.09 -1.58
C ARG A 479 5.46 20.82 -1.86
N GLY A 480 4.86 21.64 -2.72
CA GLY A 480 3.50 21.45 -3.27
C GLY A 480 2.34 21.96 -2.40
N LEU A 481 1.11 21.66 -2.83
CA LEU A 481 -0.16 22.01 -2.16
C LEU A 481 -0.42 21.21 -0.86
N ALA A 482 0.40 20.21 -0.55
CA ALA A 482 0.30 19.40 0.67
C ALA A 482 1.10 20.04 1.83
N ARG A 483 0.41 20.27 2.95
CA ARG A 483 0.85 21.04 4.13
C ARG A 483 1.53 20.18 5.21
N ASP A 484 2.29 19.15 4.86
CA ASP A 484 2.91 18.30 5.88
C ASP A 484 4.19 18.97 6.43
N LEU A 485 4.18 19.30 7.72
CA LEU A 485 5.19 20.15 8.38
C LEU A 485 6.53 19.43 8.67
N ILE A 486 6.48 18.10 8.87
CA ILE A 486 7.61 17.26 9.34
C ILE A 486 7.96 16.09 8.40
N GLY A 487 7.02 15.62 7.58
CA GLY A 487 7.19 14.40 6.78
C GLY A 487 6.94 13.12 7.59
N ASP A 488 6.34 12.12 6.95
CA ASP A 488 5.88 10.87 7.60
C ASP A 488 7.02 10.06 8.26
N ALA A 489 8.15 9.91 7.56
CA ALA A 489 9.29 9.15 8.07
C ALA A 489 9.87 9.76 9.36
N THR A 490 10.07 11.09 9.40
CA THR A 490 10.60 11.80 10.58
C THR A 490 9.68 11.65 11.79
N ALA A 491 8.36 11.77 11.59
CA ALA A 491 7.39 11.56 12.67
C ALA A 491 7.42 10.12 13.21
N ARG A 492 7.58 9.12 12.34
CA ARG A 492 7.65 7.71 12.73
C ARG A 492 8.95 7.36 13.46
N VAL A 493 10.10 7.92 13.04
CA VAL A 493 11.36 7.81 13.78
C VAL A 493 11.20 8.41 15.18
N ILE A 494 10.66 9.63 15.31
CA ILE A 494 10.41 10.24 16.62
C ILE A 494 9.46 9.38 17.46
N GLY A 495 8.45 8.76 16.87
CA GLY A 495 7.54 7.84 17.58
C GLY A 495 8.25 6.60 18.14
N HIS A 496 9.11 5.95 17.35
CA HIS A 496 9.61 4.60 17.64
C HIS A 496 11.08 4.52 18.09
N ALA A 497 11.86 5.60 17.96
CA ALA A 497 13.27 5.63 18.36
C ALA A 497 13.50 5.19 19.82
N PRO A 498 14.55 4.41 20.12
CA PRO A 498 14.92 4.01 21.48
C PRO A 498 15.61 5.14 22.26
N CYS A 499 16.01 6.22 21.59
CA CYS A 499 16.78 7.31 22.16
C CYS A 499 16.31 8.68 21.65
N ASN A 500 17.03 9.76 22.02
CA ASN A 500 16.67 11.10 21.59
C ASN A 500 16.79 11.25 20.06
N VAL A 501 15.96 12.12 19.47
CA VAL A 501 15.99 12.36 18.02
C VAL A 501 16.27 13.83 17.74
N LEU A 502 17.36 14.11 17.05
CA LEU A 502 17.75 15.43 16.58
C LEU A 502 17.32 15.62 15.12
N VAL A 503 16.32 16.47 14.92
CA VAL A 503 15.83 16.82 13.59
C VAL A 503 16.50 18.09 13.11
N VAL A 504 17.13 18.03 11.94
CA VAL A 504 18.01 19.10 11.45
C VAL A 504 17.48 19.71 10.16
N PRO A 505 17.16 21.02 10.15
CA PRO A 505 16.87 21.76 8.92
C PRO A 505 18.10 21.82 7.99
N ARG A 506 17.87 21.87 6.69
CA ARG A 506 18.94 21.91 5.65
C ARG A 506 20.04 22.95 5.92
N GLY A 507 19.65 24.17 6.30
CA GLY A 507 20.55 25.30 6.50
C GLY A 507 21.03 25.51 7.94
N ALA A 508 20.77 24.55 8.83
CA ALA A 508 21.14 24.67 10.23
C ALA A 508 22.66 24.50 10.46
N HIS A 509 23.18 25.22 11.45
CA HIS A 509 24.56 25.14 11.95
C HIS A 509 24.55 25.18 13.48
N LEU A 510 25.38 24.35 14.12
CA LEU A 510 25.55 24.30 15.59
C LEU A 510 26.69 25.24 16.10
N GLU A 511 27.29 26.04 15.22
CA GLU A 511 28.54 26.76 15.49
C GLU A 511 28.38 27.94 16.46
N THR A 512 27.22 28.62 16.46
CA THR A 512 26.96 29.82 17.26
C THR A 512 25.61 29.73 17.97
N GLY A 513 25.50 30.32 19.16
CA GLY A 513 24.26 30.32 19.95
C GLY A 513 24.23 29.40 21.17
N GLY A 514 23.23 29.62 22.02
CA GLY A 514 22.91 28.79 23.18
C GLY A 514 21.91 27.66 22.88
N ILE A 515 21.56 26.88 23.90
CA ILE A 515 20.50 25.88 23.84
C ILE A 515 19.24 26.47 24.46
N LEU A 516 18.14 26.48 23.71
CA LEU A 516 16.82 26.85 24.22
C LEU A 516 16.03 25.59 24.59
N VAL A 517 15.52 25.50 25.81
CA VAL A 517 14.62 24.41 26.22
C VAL A 517 13.22 24.91 26.52
N ALA A 518 12.22 24.26 25.92
CA ALA A 518 10.82 24.55 26.23
C ALA A 518 10.38 23.76 27.46
N THR A 519 9.78 24.45 28.44
CA THR A 519 9.22 23.82 29.64
C THR A 519 7.85 24.36 29.99
N ASP A 520 6.97 23.46 30.40
CA ASP A 520 5.69 23.77 31.03
C ASP A 520 5.63 23.22 32.47
N GLY A 521 6.76 22.75 33.02
CA GLY A 521 6.84 22.13 34.35
C GLY A 521 6.28 20.70 34.43
N SER A 522 5.90 20.08 33.31
CA SER A 522 5.47 18.68 33.29
C SER A 522 6.65 17.70 33.35
N THR A 523 6.37 16.42 33.65
CA THR A 523 7.38 15.35 33.61
C THR A 523 8.06 15.22 32.25
N TYR A 524 7.32 15.40 31.15
CA TYR A 524 7.88 15.35 29.80
C TYR A 524 8.78 16.55 29.49
N ALA A 525 8.44 17.72 30.02
CA ALA A 525 9.31 18.88 29.97
C ALA A 525 10.58 18.69 30.81
N ASP A 526 10.51 18.02 31.98
CA ASP A 526 11.70 17.78 32.81
C ASP A 526 12.74 16.86 32.12
N ILE A 527 12.28 15.92 31.29
CA ILE A 527 13.15 15.11 30.43
C ILE A 527 13.87 15.98 29.42
N ALA A 528 13.14 16.88 28.75
CA ALA A 528 13.71 17.84 27.81
C ALA A 528 14.72 18.79 28.50
N VAL A 529 14.39 19.28 29.69
CA VAL A 529 15.28 20.11 30.53
C VAL A 529 16.55 19.37 30.87
N THR A 530 16.45 18.12 31.33
CA THR A 530 17.61 17.31 31.70
C THR A 530 18.50 17.03 30.48
N ALA A 531 17.92 16.70 29.32
CA ALA A 531 18.64 16.50 28.07
C ALA A 531 19.33 17.80 27.60
N ALA A 532 18.62 18.93 27.67
CA ALA A 532 19.14 20.24 27.29
C ALA A 532 20.31 20.68 28.16
N ALA A 533 20.20 20.51 29.49
CA ALA A 533 21.26 20.88 30.42
C ALA A 533 22.54 20.05 30.19
N ARG A 534 22.40 18.75 29.93
CA ARG A 534 23.54 17.88 29.60
C ARG A 534 24.22 18.28 28.30
N LEU A 535 23.43 18.57 27.26
CA LEU A 535 23.98 19.06 26.00
C LEU A 535 24.64 20.44 26.16
N ALA A 536 24.05 21.32 26.96
CA ALA A 536 24.61 22.65 27.23
C ALA A 536 25.96 22.53 27.93
N GLN A 537 26.07 21.64 28.92
CA GLN A 537 27.32 21.36 29.62
C GLN A 537 28.36 20.72 28.69
N SER A 538 27.98 19.68 27.94
CA SER A 538 28.87 18.96 27.01
C SER A 538 29.42 19.86 25.91
N LEU A 539 28.56 20.73 25.35
CA LEU A 539 28.92 21.66 24.28
C LEU A 539 29.48 22.99 24.80
N GLN A 540 29.52 23.18 26.13
CA GLN A 540 29.90 24.43 26.80
C GLN A 540 29.12 25.64 26.26
N ARG A 541 27.79 25.49 26.16
CA ARG A 541 26.86 26.51 25.65
C ARG A 541 25.94 27.02 26.75
N PRO A 542 25.50 28.29 26.71
CA PRO A 542 24.50 28.79 27.64
C PRO A 542 23.16 28.07 27.44
N LEU A 543 22.46 27.82 28.54
CA LEU A 543 21.11 27.28 28.56
C LEU A 543 20.11 28.41 28.81
N THR A 544 19.03 28.44 28.02
CA THR A 544 17.89 29.33 28.22
C THR A 544 16.62 28.51 28.32
N ALA A 545 15.84 28.71 29.37
CA ALA A 545 14.52 28.08 29.52
C ALA A 545 13.42 29.01 28.98
N VAL A 546 12.45 28.47 28.25
CA VAL A 546 11.28 29.22 27.78
C VAL A 546 9.99 28.53 28.18
N SER A 547 9.03 29.31 28.67
CA SER A 547 7.65 28.87 28.88
C SER A 547 6.67 29.86 28.24
N ALA A 548 5.63 29.32 27.63
CA ALA A 548 4.61 30.10 26.93
C ALA A 548 3.34 30.21 27.77
N VAL A 549 2.77 31.41 27.80
CA VAL A 549 1.45 31.67 28.40
C VAL A 549 0.47 32.15 27.35
N LEU A 550 -0.77 31.67 27.36
CA LEU A 550 -1.81 32.18 26.48
C LEU A 550 -2.46 33.43 27.10
N PRO A 551 -2.99 34.36 26.28
CA PRO A 551 -3.75 35.51 26.79
C PRO A 551 -4.89 35.10 27.73
N SER A 552 -5.53 33.96 27.43
CA SER A 552 -6.63 33.36 28.20
C SER A 552 -6.21 32.65 29.50
N HIS A 553 -4.91 32.53 29.80
CA HIS A 553 -4.45 31.89 31.04
C HIS A 553 -4.73 32.77 32.26
N ASN A 554 -5.28 32.14 33.31
CA ASN A 554 -5.48 32.77 34.62
C ASN A 554 -4.15 33.00 35.36
N ALA A 555 -4.19 33.75 36.47
CA ALA A 555 -3.00 34.08 37.26
C ALA A 555 -2.23 32.83 37.73
N ALA A 556 -2.94 31.76 38.13
CA ALA A 556 -2.32 30.51 38.55
C ALA A 556 -1.51 29.84 37.41
N ARG A 557 -2.06 29.78 36.19
CA ARG A 557 -1.37 29.22 35.02
C ARG A 557 -0.17 30.07 34.58
N ARG A 558 -0.27 31.39 34.71
CA ARG A 558 0.87 32.28 34.45
C ARG A 558 1.96 32.08 35.49
N GLN A 559 1.59 31.89 36.76
CA GLN A 559 2.53 31.56 37.82
C GLN A 559 3.18 30.19 37.63
N GLU A 560 2.44 29.16 37.18
CA GLU A 560 3.00 27.85 36.82
C GLU A 560 4.14 27.98 35.80
N ALA A 561 3.96 28.80 34.75
CA ALA A 561 4.98 29.02 33.73
C ALA A 561 6.24 29.71 34.28
N VAL A 562 6.06 30.71 35.15
CA VAL A 562 7.17 31.38 35.86
C VAL A 562 7.91 30.40 36.75
N THR A 563 7.19 29.61 37.55
CA THR A 563 7.77 28.60 38.42
C THR A 563 8.53 27.54 37.64
N ALA A 564 8.01 27.08 36.49
CA ALA A 564 8.71 26.11 35.64
C ALA A 564 10.06 26.65 35.13
N VAL A 565 10.11 27.92 34.71
CA VAL A 565 11.35 28.57 34.26
C VAL A 565 12.34 28.76 35.41
N GLU A 566 11.87 29.26 36.56
CA GLU A 566 12.74 29.44 37.73
C GLU A 566 13.28 28.13 38.28
N GLN A 567 12.53 27.02 38.19
CA GLN A 567 13.04 25.69 38.53
C GLN A 567 14.21 25.26 37.66
N VAL A 568 14.16 25.54 36.35
CA VAL A 568 15.30 25.24 35.44
C VAL A 568 16.51 26.09 35.82
N LYS A 569 16.32 27.40 36.03
CA LYS A 569 17.39 28.32 36.43
C LYS A 569 18.04 27.91 37.76
N ALA A 570 17.23 27.55 38.76
CA ALA A 570 17.74 27.12 40.06
C ALA A 570 18.53 25.80 39.97
N ARG A 571 18.11 24.88 39.10
CA ARG A 571 18.73 23.55 38.96
C ARG A 571 19.97 23.54 38.07
N PHE A 572 20.00 24.34 37.01
CA PHE A 572 21.03 24.27 35.96
C PHE A 572 21.69 25.61 35.61
N GLY A 573 21.25 26.72 36.21
CA GLY A 573 21.69 28.07 35.85
C GLY A 573 21.10 28.57 34.53
N GLY A 574 21.61 29.71 34.04
CA GLY A 574 21.21 30.30 32.76
C GLY A 574 20.03 31.27 32.85
N ASP A 575 19.50 31.61 31.67
CA ASP A 575 18.43 32.60 31.51
C ASP A 575 17.04 31.96 31.43
N GLY A 576 16.01 32.75 31.73
CA GLY A 576 14.62 32.30 31.70
C GLY A 576 13.70 33.30 31.04
N ILE A 577 12.82 32.81 30.17
CA ILE A 577 11.88 33.62 29.40
C ILE A 577 10.47 33.09 29.60
N VAL A 578 9.56 33.95 30.08
CA VAL A 578 8.12 33.71 30.02
C VAL A 578 7.54 34.69 29.02
N ALA A 579 6.91 34.18 27.96
CA ALA A 579 6.38 35.00 26.89
C ALA A 579 4.93 34.64 26.55
N GLU A 580 4.16 35.64 26.17
CA GLU A 580 2.76 35.47 25.81
C GLU A 580 2.61 35.10 24.32
N GLY A 581 1.83 34.04 24.04
CA GLY A 581 1.57 33.57 22.69
C GLY A 581 1.32 32.06 22.62
N ARG A 582 1.09 31.54 21.41
CA ARG A 582 0.99 30.09 21.20
C ARG A 582 2.35 29.43 21.45
N PRO A 583 2.42 28.29 22.16
CA PRO A 583 3.68 27.68 22.56
C PRO A 583 4.69 27.50 21.42
N GLU A 584 4.26 26.94 20.29
CA GLU A 584 5.12 26.71 19.13
C GLU A 584 5.68 28.00 18.52
N GLN A 585 4.90 29.08 18.54
CA GLN A 585 5.30 30.38 18.02
C GLN A 585 6.29 31.04 18.96
N VAL A 586 5.98 31.03 20.26
CA VAL A 586 6.86 31.56 21.32
C VAL A 586 8.22 30.86 21.27
N ILE A 587 8.25 29.52 21.24
CA ILE A 587 9.50 28.75 21.24
C ILE A 587 10.37 29.13 20.03
N VAL A 588 9.79 29.11 18.82
CA VAL A 588 10.53 29.40 17.58
C VAL A 588 10.97 30.86 17.51
N GLU A 589 10.11 31.79 17.93
CA GLU A 589 10.44 33.22 17.91
C GLU A 589 11.51 33.57 18.93
N GLN A 590 11.44 33.04 20.16
CA GLN A 590 12.48 33.26 21.16
C GLN A 590 13.81 32.63 20.73
N ALA A 591 13.78 31.42 20.13
CA ALA A 591 14.97 30.81 19.56
C ALA A 591 15.64 31.71 18.51
N ARG A 592 14.85 32.31 17.61
CA ARG A 592 15.37 33.26 16.61
C ARG A 592 15.92 34.53 17.25
N ARG A 593 15.21 35.12 18.22
CA ARG A 593 15.61 36.36 18.89
C ARG A 593 16.94 36.24 19.63
N ILE A 594 17.18 35.12 20.31
CA ILE A 594 18.42 34.89 21.05
C ILE A 594 19.51 34.22 20.22
N GLY A 595 19.22 33.92 18.94
CA GLY A 595 20.14 33.17 18.07
C GLY A 595 20.49 31.79 18.62
N ALA A 596 19.49 31.03 19.08
CA ALA A 596 19.70 29.69 19.64
C ALA A 596 20.29 28.72 18.60
N ALA A 597 21.31 27.96 19.02
CA ALA A 597 21.96 26.92 18.22
C ALA A 597 21.11 25.64 18.14
N LEU A 598 20.24 25.41 19.13
CA LEU A 598 19.43 24.20 19.27
C LEU A 598 18.18 24.51 20.10
N ILE A 599 17.04 23.96 19.69
CA ILE A 599 15.82 23.90 20.52
C ILE A 599 15.69 22.48 21.08
N VAL A 600 15.33 22.36 22.36
CA VAL A 600 15.01 21.08 23.01
C VAL A 600 13.57 21.10 23.48
N VAL A 601 12.82 20.06 23.12
CA VAL A 601 11.40 19.88 23.48
C VAL A 601 11.14 18.45 23.92
N GLY A 602 10.13 18.25 24.77
CA GLY A 602 9.63 16.91 25.08
C GLY A 602 8.90 16.30 23.88
N THR A 603 8.82 14.98 23.81
CA THR A 603 8.03 14.29 22.76
C THR A 603 6.52 14.30 23.05
N HIS A 604 6.10 14.57 24.28
CA HIS A 604 4.70 14.51 24.73
C HIS A 604 4.35 15.67 25.68
N GLY A 605 3.05 15.91 25.89
CA GLY A 605 2.51 16.94 26.80
C GLY A 605 1.69 16.36 27.96
N ARG A 606 0.93 17.21 28.67
CA ARG A 606 0.13 16.83 29.86
C ARG A 606 -1.09 15.92 29.59
N THR A 607 -1.32 15.46 28.36
CA THR A 607 -2.53 14.72 27.95
C THR A 607 -2.22 13.25 27.62
N GLY A 608 -2.99 12.32 28.20
CA GLY A 608 -2.80 10.88 28.03
C GLY A 608 -3.54 10.23 26.84
N LEU A 609 -3.34 8.90 26.78
CA LEU A 609 -3.84 7.84 25.89
C LEU A 609 -3.06 7.45 24.62
N ASP A 610 -2.10 8.24 24.13
CA ASP A 610 -1.21 7.80 23.03
C ASP A 610 0.27 8.03 23.36
N ARG A 611 0.93 7.00 23.94
CA ARG A 611 2.39 7.02 24.22
C ARG A 611 3.26 6.86 22.96
N LEU A 612 2.64 6.63 21.81
CA LEU A 612 3.29 6.36 20.52
C LEU A 612 3.16 7.54 19.53
N LEU A 613 2.47 8.63 19.89
CA LEU A 613 2.23 9.78 19.01
C LEU A 613 3.00 11.01 19.48
N MET A 614 3.72 11.63 18.55
CA MET A 614 4.44 12.89 18.76
C MET A 614 3.47 14.02 19.13
N GLY A 615 3.81 14.81 20.16
CA GLY A 615 3.01 15.94 20.61
C GLY A 615 2.86 17.04 19.55
N SER A 616 1.67 17.63 19.47
CA SER A 616 1.32 18.64 18.45
C SER A 616 2.16 19.92 18.50
N ILE A 617 2.69 20.29 19.68
CA ILE A 617 3.60 21.44 19.83
C ILE A 617 4.98 21.08 19.26
N THR A 618 5.52 19.92 19.61
CA THR A 618 6.79 19.40 19.10
C THR A 618 6.76 19.30 17.57
N GLU A 619 5.64 18.81 17.02
CA GLU A 619 5.45 18.76 15.57
C GLU A 619 5.55 20.15 14.92
N ARG A 620 4.90 21.16 15.51
CA ARG A 620 4.94 22.51 14.97
C ARG A 620 6.32 23.14 15.12
N VAL A 621 6.98 22.97 16.27
CA VAL A 621 8.32 23.52 16.53
C VAL A 621 9.33 22.98 15.51
N ILE A 622 9.42 21.66 15.31
CA ILE A 622 10.30 21.06 14.29
C ILE A 622 9.93 21.56 12.88
N GLY A 623 8.64 21.75 12.60
CA GLY A 623 8.16 22.24 11.31
C GLY A 623 8.53 23.69 10.97
N PHE A 624 8.69 24.54 11.98
CA PHE A 624 8.94 25.99 11.83
C PHE A 624 10.34 26.46 12.25
N ALA A 625 11.08 25.67 13.03
CA ALA A 625 12.42 26.03 13.48
C ALA A 625 13.42 26.14 12.32
N GLU A 626 14.31 27.14 12.43
CA GLU A 626 15.44 27.35 11.52
C GLU A 626 16.72 26.67 12.02
N CYS A 627 16.82 26.45 13.34
CA CYS A 627 17.87 25.68 13.98
C CYS A 627 17.45 24.20 14.17
N PRO A 628 18.39 23.29 14.52
CA PRO A 628 18.07 21.93 14.91
C PRO A 628 17.08 21.87 16.08
N VAL A 629 16.30 20.80 16.13
CA VAL A 629 15.35 20.54 17.22
C VAL A 629 15.56 19.13 17.76
N LEU A 630 15.88 19.03 19.05
CA LEU A 630 15.97 17.77 19.77
C LEU A 630 14.61 17.43 20.39
N ALA A 631 14.05 16.30 19.96
CA ALA A 631 12.90 15.68 20.60
C ALA A 631 13.40 14.70 21.67
N ALA A 632 13.22 15.09 22.94
CA ALA A 632 13.70 14.32 24.09
C ALA A 632 12.74 13.18 24.45
N LYS A 633 13.31 11.98 24.69
CA LYS A 633 12.56 10.76 25.02
C LYS A 633 12.79 10.30 26.45
N THR A 634 11.74 9.74 27.05
CA THR A 634 11.85 8.83 28.21
C THR A 634 12.62 7.60 27.77
N ALA A 635 13.73 7.30 28.44
CA ALA A 635 14.41 6.00 28.32
C ALA A 635 13.55 4.87 28.86
#